data_AF-F8MPM9-F1
#
_entry.id   AF-F8MPM9-F1
#
_cell.length_a   1.000
_cell.length_b   1.000
_cell.length_c   1.000
_cell.angle_alpha   90.00
_cell.angle_beta   90.00
_cell.angle_gamma   90.00
#
_symmetry.space_group_name_H-M   'P 1'
#
loop_
_entity.id
_entity.type
_entity.pdbx_description
1 polymer ?
#
loop_
_entity_poly.entity_id
_entity_poly.type
_entity_poly.pdbx_seq_one_letter_code
_entity_poly.pdbx_strand_id
1 'polypeptide(L)'
;MVDNDNDIVMDGQDAHPATIDVPATSNGITKTEPNGHDQTAPVKDEKEEKPDDEKDPFIYPARLKRRGLLPTGCCYDDRMKLHANADFGPNPHHPEDPSRIEHIMRIFKREGLVFTGDDEDLKKVIRTDPRRYMWRIPARHATKEEICIVHHPEHFRWVEDLSRKPTSELRRLSTIMDQGRDSLYVGSMTFEAALISAGGAIETCKSVVVGNVKNAFAVIRPPGHHAEFDAPMGFCLFNNVPIAAKICQTEYPEICRKILILDWDVHHGNGIQNMFYDDPNILYISLHVYMNGSFYPGKPDNPMTPDGSIENCGAGPGLGKNVNIGWHDQGMGDGEYMAAFQKIVMPIAHEFDPDLVIISAGFDAADGDELGACFVSPACYAHMTHMLMSLANGKVAVCLEGGYNLTAISKSALAVARTLMGEPPPKMDLPKINKEAARVLAKVQAYQAPYWECMRPGIVDVQEMQSQGGQRLHDVVRSAQRFNLSEKFGMFPLYIQRDVLFKSFENQVLVTRNASEARKLLVVIHDPPELHAQPDPLDNSLQPHDSWITDSIPQYIQWAINRKIGVIDINIPQYITHPEDTESLAPKVDERTQQAQIQELMCYIWDNYLQLYDNVDDIFLMGVGNAYLGVKLLLINRDVKSRISGVVNFVNGNLRPVKSDVDTDLSSWYKDNSRVYVSADHACWADADLSRKVMKRRFGSVIRSNVSGLGRMMNEHFKDVQDWMVDRMVPEEEKLGDEMVEDATNPGDDDNFTNNGLELAFIFSLSIFIVARSDLRVKVKPPPLMRPDYPFKHHHHRGPAARHTARNHNHTPLSGGGPPLDAVAMERSRR
;
A
#
# COMPACT_ATOMS: atom_id res chain seq x y z
N MET A 1 27.61 -58.86 9.14
CA MET A 1 26.63 -58.99 10.24
C MET A 1 25.55 -57.95 9.91
N VAL A 2 24.48 -58.30 9.20
CA VAL A 2 23.41 -59.28 9.53
C VAL A 2 22.54 -58.68 10.63
N ASP A 3 21.25 -58.36 10.45
CA ASP A 3 20.32 -58.39 9.29
C ASP A 3 19.35 -57.15 9.46
N ASN A 4 18.31 -56.84 8.67
CA ASN A 4 17.47 -57.64 7.78
C ASN A 4 16.74 -56.78 6.71
N ASP A 5 16.20 -57.44 5.69
CA ASP A 5 15.60 -56.82 4.49
C ASP A 5 14.12 -56.41 4.63
N ASN A 6 13.64 -55.65 3.64
CA ASN A 6 12.41 -55.98 2.90
C ASN A 6 12.26 -55.10 1.63
N ASP A 7 12.82 -55.59 0.52
CA ASP A 7 12.42 -55.16 -0.82
C ASP A 7 11.13 -55.89 -1.25
N ILE A 8 10.29 -55.24 -2.06
CA ILE A 8 9.24 -55.90 -2.84
C ILE A 8 9.32 -55.41 -4.29
N VAL A 9 9.68 -56.32 -5.19
CA VAL A 9 9.64 -56.13 -6.65
C VAL A 9 8.84 -57.30 -7.24
N MET A 10 8.00 -57.01 -8.24
CA MET A 10 7.38 -58.00 -9.13
C MET A 10 7.22 -57.40 -10.53
N ASP A 11 7.52 -58.21 -11.55
CA ASP A 11 7.25 -57.98 -12.97
C ASP A 11 5.73 -58.02 -13.26
N GLY A 12 5.18 -57.63 -14.43
CA GLY A 12 5.75 -57.15 -15.70
C GLY A 12 4.76 -57.41 -16.86
N GLN A 13 5.16 -57.14 -18.12
CA GLN A 13 4.41 -57.42 -19.38
C GLN A 13 3.08 -56.64 -19.57
N ASP A 14 2.60 -56.31 -20.78
CA ASP A 14 3.14 -56.43 -22.16
C ASP A 14 2.44 -55.43 -23.11
N ALA A 15 3.05 -55.07 -24.26
CA ALA A 15 2.44 -54.78 -25.59
C ALA A 15 3.16 -53.72 -26.48
N HIS A 16 3.31 -54.06 -27.77
CA HIS A 16 3.63 -53.20 -28.93
C HIS A 16 2.47 -53.33 -29.98
N PRO A 17 2.46 -52.75 -31.22
CA PRO A 17 3.42 -51.86 -31.92
C PRO A 17 2.82 -50.65 -32.72
N ALA A 18 3.71 -49.77 -33.22
CA ALA A 18 3.55 -48.85 -34.38
C ALA A 18 2.47 -47.72 -34.30
N THR A 19 2.45 -46.64 -35.10
CA THR A 19 3.16 -46.26 -36.36
C THR A 19 3.64 -44.79 -36.40
N ILE A 20 4.79 -44.54 -37.05
CA ILE A 20 5.05 -43.54 -38.14
C ILE A 20 4.05 -42.35 -38.21
N ASP A 21 4.47 -41.08 -38.11
CA ASP A 21 4.98 -40.29 -39.26
C ASP A 21 5.74 -39.00 -38.88
N VAL A 22 6.78 -38.62 -39.64
CA VAL A 22 7.47 -37.30 -39.59
C VAL A 22 8.03 -36.94 -40.97
N PRO A 23 7.58 -35.85 -41.63
CA PRO A 23 8.03 -35.50 -42.97
C PRO A 23 9.38 -34.73 -42.98
N ALA A 24 10.23 -35.03 -43.97
CA ALA A 24 11.46 -34.29 -44.22
C ALA A 24 11.68 -34.04 -45.72
N THR A 25 12.10 -32.83 -46.07
CA THR A 25 12.59 -32.42 -47.40
C THR A 25 13.73 -31.41 -47.17
N SER A 26 15.00 -31.68 -47.50
CA SER A 26 15.60 -31.78 -48.86
C SER A 26 15.60 -30.43 -49.60
N ASN A 27 16.65 -29.96 -50.28
CA ASN A 27 17.94 -30.59 -50.60
C ASN A 27 18.97 -29.50 -51.02
N GLY A 28 20.28 -29.78 -50.95
CA GLY A 28 21.31 -28.86 -51.48
C GLY A 28 22.73 -29.40 -51.36
N ILE A 29 23.31 -29.88 -52.47
CA ILE A 29 24.63 -30.54 -52.52
C ILE A 29 25.52 -29.86 -53.56
N THR A 30 26.77 -29.56 -53.19
CA THR A 30 27.93 -29.56 -54.09
C THR A 30 29.16 -30.09 -53.37
N LYS A 31 30.05 -30.79 -54.10
CA LYS A 31 31.29 -31.38 -53.58
C LYS A 31 32.53 -30.69 -54.19
N THR A 32 33.63 -30.71 -53.46
CA THR A 32 34.98 -30.94 -54.02
C THR A 32 35.88 -31.58 -52.96
N GLU A 33 36.94 -32.27 -53.38
CA GLU A 33 37.73 -33.22 -52.57
C GLU A 33 39.26 -32.97 -52.77
N PRO A 34 40.23 -33.80 -52.31
CA PRO A 34 41.28 -33.28 -51.41
C PRO A 34 42.73 -33.39 -51.92
N ASN A 35 43.67 -32.83 -51.14
CA ASN A 35 45.09 -33.20 -51.04
C ASN A 35 45.65 -32.63 -49.71
N GLY A 36 46.59 -33.23 -48.99
CA GLY A 36 47.17 -34.57 -49.12
C GLY A 36 48.69 -34.62 -48.95
N HIS A 37 49.20 -34.74 -47.72
CA HIS A 37 50.29 -35.69 -47.35
C HIS A 37 50.63 -35.67 -45.84
N ASP A 38 51.49 -36.63 -45.45
CA ASP A 38 51.79 -37.09 -44.10
C ASP A 38 53.30 -36.91 -43.76
N GLN A 39 53.62 -36.62 -42.50
CA GLN A 39 54.92 -36.92 -41.89
C GLN A 39 54.93 -36.82 -40.35
N THR A 40 55.86 -37.54 -39.72
CA THR A 40 55.75 -37.99 -38.32
C THR A 40 56.82 -37.43 -37.38
N ALA A 41 56.40 -37.13 -36.14
CA ALA A 41 57.24 -37.10 -34.92
C ALA A 41 58.35 -36.00 -34.82
N PRO A 42 58.94 -35.74 -33.63
CA PRO A 42 58.74 -36.38 -32.33
C PRO A 42 58.34 -35.45 -31.17
N VAL A 43 57.99 -36.08 -30.04
CA VAL A 43 57.83 -35.46 -28.72
C VAL A 43 59.14 -34.83 -28.23
N LYS A 44 59.06 -33.70 -27.52
CA LYS A 44 60.15 -33.13 -26.71
C LYS A 44 59.64 -32.53 -25.40
N ASP A 45 60.05 -33.14 -24.30
CA ASP A 45 60.34 -32.55 -22.99
C ASP A 45 59.58 -31.29 -22.58
N GLU A 46 58.47 -31.47 -21.88
CA GLU A 46 57.94 -30.43 -20.99
C GLU A 46 58.97 -30.17 -19.87
N LYS A 47 59.53 -28.96 -19.84
CA LYS A 47 60.28 -28.49 -18.67
C LYS A 47 59.30 -27.94 -17.64
N GLU A 48 59.42 -28.40 -16.40
CA GLU A 48 58.75 -27.77 -15.26
C GLU A 48 59.28 -26.33 -15.09
N GLU A 49 58.53 -25.34 -15.59
CA GLU A 49 58.70 -23.96 -15.14
C GLU A 49 58.15 -23.84 -13.73
N LYS A 50 59.05 -23.75 -12.75
CA LYS A 50 58.69 -23.36 -11.38
C LYS A 50 58.16 -21.92 -11.40
N PRO A 51 56.99 -21.63 -10.78
CA PRO A 51 56.51 -20.26 -10.68
C PRO A 51 57.47 -19.45 -9.78
N ASP A 52 57.91 -18.32 -10.30
CA ASP A 52 58.91 -17.43 -9.68
C ASP A 52 58.24 -16.47 -8.66
N ASP A 53 57.34 -17.01 -7.83
CA ASP A 53 56.38 -16.31 -6.94
C ASP A 53 57.03 -15.52 -5.77
N GLU A 54 58.37 -15.46 -5.68
CA GLU A 54 59.09 -14.88 -4.52
C GLU A 54 59.51 -13.39 -4.68
N LYS A 55 59.10 -12.69 -5.75
CA LYS A 55 59.64 -11.35 -6.09
C LYS A 55 58.76 -10.14 -5.79
N ASP A 56 57.52 -10.34 -5.32
CA ASP A 56 56.69 -9.27 -4.75
C ASP A 56 55.93 -9.81 -3.52
N PRO A 57 56.14 -9.25 -2.32
CA PRO A 57 55.45 -9.72 -1.11
C PRO A 57 53.93 -9.51 -1.11
N PHE A 58 53.38 -8.73 -2.06
CA PHE A 58 51.94 -8.44 -2.23
C PHE A 58 51.26 -9.23 -3.35
N ILE A 59 51.97 -10.06 -4.14
CA ILE A 59 51.33 -10.90 -5.16
C ILE A 59 50.58 -12.08 -4.53
N TYR A 60 49.39 -12.36 -5.07
CA TYR A 60 48.41 -13.27 -4.49
C TYR A 60 48.63 -14.72 -4.93
N PRO A 61 48.44 -15.72 -4.03
CA PRO A 61 48.34 -17.11 -4.42
C PRO A 61 47.20 -17.30 -5.45
N ALA A 62 47.51 -17.93 -6.59
CA ALA A 62 46.57 -18.08 -7.72
C ALA A 62 45.24 -18.79 -7.39
N ARG A 63 45.15 -19.44 -6.22
CA ARG A 63 43.95 -20.07 -5.66
C ARG A 63 42.85 -19.07 -5.24
N LEU A 64 43.16 -17.78 -5.07
CA LEU A 64 42.20 -16.73 -4.68
C LEU A 64 41.37 -16.14 -5.83
N LYS A 65 41.56 -16.58 -7.08
CA LYS A 65 40.86 -16.06 -8.29
C LYS A 65 39.33 -16.22 -8.34
N ARG A 66 38.66 -16.66 -7.26
CA ARG A 66 37.19 -16.74 -7.16
C ARG A 66 36.68 -15.60 -6.29
N ARG A 67 35.77 -14.76 -6.82
CA ARG A 67 35.27 -13.55 -6.14
C ARG A 67 34.78 -13.78 -4.70
N GLY A 68 34.10 -14.90 -4.42
CA GLY A 68 33.65 -15.27 -3.07
C GLY A 68 34.75 -15.60 -2.05
N LEU A 69 36.02 -15.65 -2.46
CA LEU A 69 37.20 -15.79 -1.58
C LEU A 69 37.92 -14.47 -1.32
N LEU A 70 37.53 -13.38 -1.99
CA LEU A 70 38.10 -12.06 -1.76
C LEU A 70 37.73 -11.52 -0.37
N PRO A 71 38.52 -10.58 0.16
CA PRO A 71 38.18 -9.81 1.36
C PRO A 71 37.06 -8.78 1.09
N THR A 72 36.47 -8.28 2.19
CA THR A 72 35.63 -7.07 2.19
C THR A 72 36.52 -5.84 2.34
N GLY A 73 36.24 -4.74 1.63
CA GLY A 73 36.94 -3.47 1.78
C GLY A 73 36.33 -2.55 2.85
N CYS A 74 37.15 -1.70 3.46
CA CYS A 74 36.74 -0.64 4.37
C CYS A 74 37.50 0.65 4.05
N CYS A 75 36.81 1.72 3.63
CA CYS A 75 37.40 3.03 3.42
C CYS A 75 37.16 3.93 4.65
N TYR A 76 38.23 4.52 5.19
CA TYR A 76 38.19 5.47 6.30
C TYR A 76 39.43 6.37 6.35
N ASP A 77 39.21 7.63 6.74
CA ASP A 77 40.25 8.63 6.99
C ASP A 77 39.80 9.62 8.07
N ASP A 78 40.61 9.79 9.11
CA ASP A 78 40.32 10.69 10.24
C ASP A 78 40.13 12.16 9.81
N ARG A 79 40.68 12.61 8.67
CA ARG A 79 40.54 13.99 8.18
C ARG A 79 39.10 14.37 7.84
N MET A 80 38.23 13.40 7.56
CA MET A 80 36.78 13.66 7.40
C MET A 80 36.12 14.21 8.67
N LYS A 81 36.74 14.04 9.85
CA LYS A 81 36.29 14.64 11.12
C LYS A 81 36.56 16.16 11.21
N LEU A 82 37.31 16.73 10.27
CA LEU A 82 37.63 18.17 10.27
C LEU A 82 36.46 19.04 9.79
N HIS A 83 35.48 18.49 9.07
CA HIS A 83 34.18 19.12 8.88
C HIS A 83 33.43 19.14 10.21
N ALA A 84 33.36 20.30 10.86
CA ALA A 84 32.68 20.51 12.13
C ALA A 84 32.05 21.91 12.12
N ASN A 85 31.01 22.10 12.93
CA ASN A 85 30.29 23.37 13.00
C ASN A 85 31.26 24.50 13.42
N ALA A 86 31.18 25.65 12.75
CA ALA A 86 32.01 26.80 13.07
C ALA A 86 31.59 27.49 14.38
N ASP A 87 30.37 27.23 14.88
CA ASP A 87 29.94 27.62 16.22
C ASP A 87 30.45 26.62 17.29
N PHE A 88 31.02 27.18 18.36
CA PHE A 88 31.52 26.46 19.54
C PHE A 88 30.82 26.96 20.81
N GLY A 89 29.61 27.49 20.68
CA GLY A 89 28.76 27.94 21.77
C GLY A 89 28.27 26.81 22.68
N PRO A 90 27.60 27.13 23.80
CA PRO A 90 27.09 26.16 24.77
C PRO A 90 25.79 25.46 24.35
N ASN A 91 25.44 25.53 23.06
CA ASN A 91 24.27 24.86 22.50
C ASN A 91 24.54 23.36 22.35
N PRO A 92 23.51 22.51 22.19
CA PRO A 92 23.70 21.11 21.80
C PRO A 92 24.53 21.02 20.51
N HIS A 93 25.36 19.97 20.39
CA HIS A 93 26.03 19.68 19.12
C HIS A 93 24.98 19.39 18.04
N HIS A 94 25.24 19.90 16.84
CA HIS A 94 24.45 19.62 15.64
C HIS A 94 24.39 18.10 15.38
N PRO A 95 23.26 17.51 14.95
CA PRO A 95 23.08 16.05 14.87
C PRO A 95 24.09 15.36 13.94
N GLU A 96 24.40 15.95 12.78
CA GLU A 96 25.58 15.53 12.01
C GLU A 96 26.84 16.05 12.71
N ASP A 97 27.61 15.12 13.28
CA ASP A 97 28.79 15.38 14.14
C ASP A 97 29.97 14.44 13.77
N PRO A 98 31.25 14.88 13.88
CA PRO A 98 32.43 14.05 13.63
C PRO A 98 32.48 12.71 14.38
N SER A 99 31.80 12.61 15.52
CA SER A 99 31.72 11.40 16.34
C SER A 99 31.03 10.24 15.64
N ARG A 100 30.18 10.49 14.63
CA ARG A 100 29.42 9.46 13.89
C ARG A 100 30.36 8.40 13.28
N ILE A 101 31.27 8.85 12.41
CA ILE A 101 32.27 7.97 11.78
C ILE A 101 33.29 7.42 12.79
N GLU A 102 33.58 8.14 13.87
CA GLU A 102 34.49 7.63 14.90
C GLU A 102 33.87 6.46 15.68
N HIS A 103 32.60 6.52 16.05
CA HIS A 103 31.95 5.45 16.81
C HIS A 103 31.81 4.18 15.96
N ILE A 104 31.50 4.30 14.66
CA ILE A 104 31.54 3.18 13.70
C ILE A 104 32.93 2.53 13.69
N MET A 105 34.00 3.30 13.47
CA MET A 105 35.36 2.73 13.45
C MET A 105 35.81 2.20 14.80
N ARG A 106 35.35 2.80 15.92
CA ARG A 106 35.64 2.32 17.27
C ARG A 106 34.97 0.97 17.54
N ILE A 107 33.74 0.76 17.07
CA ILE A 107 33.09 -0.55 17.17
C ILE A 107 33.70 -1.58 16.21
N PHE A 108 34.05 -1.22 14.96
CA PHE A 108 34.76 -2.13 14.04
C PHE A 108 36.11 -2.60 14.62
N LYS A 109 36.87 -1.70 15.26
CA LYS A 109 38.12 -2.05 15.96
C LYS A 109 37.86 -2.94 17.18
N ARG A 110 36.89 -2.60 18.04
CA ARG A 110 36.55 -3.36 19.25
C ARG A 110 36.08 -4.79 18.95
N GLU A 111 35.26 -4.94 17.93
CA GLU A 111 34.66 -6.22 17.51
C GLU A 111 35.61 -7.04 16.61
N GLY A 112 36.80 -6.53 16.29
CA GLY A 112 37.83 -7.24 15.53
C GLY A 112 37.62 -7.31 14.01
N LEU A 113 36.74 -6.47 13.44
CA LEU A 113 36.47 -6.46 11.98
C LEU A 113 37.59 -5.79 11.17
N VAL A 114 38.41 -4.93 11.77
CA VAL A 114 39.57 -4.28 11.12
C VAL A 114 40.86 -4.62 11.87
N PHE A 115 41.96 -4.73 11.13
CA PHE A 115 43.27 -5.03 11.71
C PHE A 115 43.84 -3.82 12.47
N THR A 116 44.46 -4.07 13.63
CA THR A 116 45.03 -3.04 14.51
C THR A 116 46.38 -3.46 15.13
N GLY A 117 47.09 -4.40 14.51
CA GLY A 117 48.46 -4.79 14.90
C GLY A 117 49.51 -4.12 14.02
N ASP A 118 50.74 -4.64 14.06
CA ASP A 118 51.87 -4.13 13.28
C ASP A 118 51.90 -4.69 11.84
N ASP A 119 52.53 -3.96 10.91
CA ASP A 119 52.57 -4.28 9.47
C ASP A 119 53.20 -5.65 9.14
N GLU A 120 54.11 -6.18 9.98
CA GLU A 120 54.67 -7.52 9.78
C GLU A 120 53.66 -8.63 10.07
N ASP A 121 52.79 -8.46 11.08
CA ASP A 121 51.69 -9.40 11.32
C ASP A 121 50.59 -9.24 10.27
N LEU A 122 50.39 -8.06 9.67
CA LEU A 122 49.47 -7.87 8.55
C LEU A 122 49.86 -8.72 7.33
N LYS A 123 51.14 -8.74 6.95
CA LYS A 123 51.67 -9.59 5.86
C LYS A 123 51.39 -11.08 6.12
N LYS A 124 51.52 -11.51 7.37
CA LYS A 124 51.24 -12.89 7.80
C LYS A 124 49.75 -13.20 7.72
N VAL A 125 48.88 -12.30 8.22
CA VAL A 125 47.42 -12.42 8.15
C VAL A 125 46.94 -12.52 6.71
N ILE A 126 47.39 -11.64 5.82
CA ILE A 126 47.02 -11.65 4.39
C ILE A 126 47.36 -13.00 3.73
N ARG A 127 48.46 -13.65 4.13
CA ARG A 127 48.90 -14.94 3.59
C ARG A 127 48.15 -16.15 4.18
N THR A 128 47.68 -16.08 5.42
CA THR A 128 47.06 -17.22 6.12
C THR A 128 45.54 -17.19 6.17
N ASP A 129 44.95 -16.02 6.38
CA ASP A 129 43.50 -15.79 6.40
C ASP A 129 43.19 -14.34 5.93
N PRO A 130 43.23 -14.08 4.61
CA PRO A 130 42.97 -12.75 4.06
C PRO A 130 41.55 -12.25 4.33
N ARG A 131 40.61 -13.13 4.71
CA ARG A 131 39.20 -12.78 4.95
C ARG A 131 38.90 -12.40 6.40
N ARG A 132 39.85 -12.60 7.32
CA ARG A 132 39.69 -12.36 8.77
C ARG A 132 39.32 -10.92 9.13
N TYR A 133 39.76 -9.95 8.33
CA TYR A 133 39.54 -8.52 8.54
C TYR A 133 39.08 -7.85 7.25
N MET A 134 38.39 -6.73 7.36
CA MET A 134 38.17 -5.83 6.24
C MET A 134 39.49 -5.13 5.86
N TRP A 135 39.75 -5.04 4.56
CA TRP A 135 40.96 -4.46 3.99
C TRP A 135 40.84 -2.95 3.85
N ARG A 136 41.88 -2.21 4.25
CA ARG A 136 41.85 -0.74 4.18
C ARG A 136 41.92 -0.27 2.72
N ILE A 137 40.86 0.39 2.28
CA ILE A 137 40.85 1.21 1.07
C ILE A 137 41.29 2.63 1.48
N PRO A 138 42.30 3.23 0.84
CA PRO A 138 42.73 4.59 1.15
C PRO A 138 41.77 5.62 0.54
N ALA A 139 41.21 6.51 1.36
CA ALA A 139 40.52 7.68 0.84
C ALA A 139 41.53 8.66 0.22
N ARG A 140 41.12 9.31 -0.87
CA ARG A 140 41.85 10.39 -1.53
C ARG A 140 40.94 11.60 -1.71
N HIS A 141 41.50 12.71 -2.20
CA HIS A 141 40.67 13.79 -2.73
C HIS A 141 40.05 13.36 -4.07
N ALA A 142 38.75 13.60 -4.24
CA ALA A 142 38.13 13.66 -5.57
C ALA A 142 38.68 14.86 -6.34
N THR A 143 38.87 14.73 -7.65
CA THR A 143 39.24 15.88 -8.50
C THR A 143 38.01 16.72 -8.84
N LYS A 144 38.26 17.94 -9.32
CA LYS A 144 37.22 18.84 -9.80
C LYS A 144 36.44 18.24 -10.97
N GLU A 145 37.13 17.55 -11.86
CA GLU A 145 36.58 16.89 -13.04
C GLU A 145 35.67 15.72 -12.64
N GLU A 146 36.04 14.98 -11.59
CA GLU A 146 35.19 13.91 -11.04
C GLU A 146 33.91 14.46 -10.39
N ILE A 147 33.98 15.56 -9.64
CA ILE A 147 32.80 16.15 -8.99
C ILE A 147 31.88 16.82 -10.05
N CYS A 148 32.47 17.53 -11.02
CA CYS A 148 31.75 18.16 -12.12
C CYS A 148 31.13 17.17 -13.13
N ILE A 149 31.24 15.85 -12.92
CA ILE A 149 30.55 14.84 -13.74
C ILE A 149 29.05 14.74 -13.41
N VAL A 150 28.64 15.18 -12.20
CA VAL A 150 27.23 15.27 -11.76
C VAL A 150 26.85 16.61 -11.14
N HIS A 151 27.80 17.47 -10.76
CA HIS A 151 27.51 18.80 -10.23
C HIS A 151 27.85 19.93 -11.20
N HIS A 152 27.12 21.04 -11.08
CA HIS A 152 27.42 22.26 -11.80
C HIS A 152 28.79 22.83 -11.38
N PRO A 153 29.66 23.28 -12.31
CA PRO A 153 30.99 23.83 -11.96
C PRO A 153 30.97 25.08 -11.05
N GLU A 154 29.81 25.72 -10.86
CA GLU A 154 29.65 26.84 -9.92
C GLU A 154 29.33 26.38 -8.49
N HIS A 155 28.63 25.25 -8.33
CA HIS A 155 28.45 24.60 -7.03
C HIS A 155 29.81 24.13 -6.47
N PHE A 156 30.64 23.49 -7.30
CA PHE A 156 32.02 23.19 -6.92
C PHE A 156 32.80 24.42 -6.43
N ARG A 157 32.69 25.57 -7.13
CA ARG A 157 33.34 26.82 -6.72
C ARG A 157 32.80 27.35 -5.39
N TRP A 158 31.49 27.23 -5.15
CA TRP A 158 30.88 27.66 -3.90
C TRP A 158 31.41 26.85 -2.71
N VAL A 159 31.54 25.52 -2.83
CA VAL A 159 32.13 24.69 -1.77
C VAL A 159 33.64 24.99 -1.63
N GLU A 160 34.38 25.16 -2.73
CA GLU A 160 35.80 25.57 -2.74
C GLU A 160 35.99 26.91 -1.99
N ASP A 161 35.10 27.89 -2.19
CA ASP A 161 35.12 29.19 -1.53
C ASP A 161 34.97 29.12 -0.01
N LEU A 162 34.33 28.09 0.56
CA LEU A 162 34.22 27.92 2.01
C LEU A 162 35.59 27.87 2.70
N SER A 163 36.59 27.28 2.03
CA SER A 163 37.98 27.22 2.55
C SER A 163 38.66 28.59 2.64
N ARG A 164 38.18 29.58 1.87
CA ARG A 164 38.73 30.93 1.77
C ARG A 164 38.02 31.95 2.68
N LYS A 165 36.88 31.59 3.27
CA LYS A 165 36.05 32.49 4.08
C LYS A 165 36.56 32.64 5.52
N PRO A 166 36.46 33.84 6.13
CA PRO A 166 36.78 34.01 7.55
C PRO A 166 35.75 33.30 8.44
N THR A 167 36.17 32.82 9.61
CA THR A 167 35.32 32.05 10.55
C THR A 167 34.04 32.79 10.96
N SER A 168 34.07 34.12 11.00
CA SER A 168 32.89 34.96 11.28
C SER A 168 31.83 34.90 10.18
N GLU A 169 32.25 34.79 8.91
CA GLU A 169 31.34 34.59 7.78
C GLU A 169 30.82 33.16 7.75
N LEU A 170 31.69 32.15 7.98
CA LEU A 170 31.29 30.74 8.03
C LEU A 170 30.27 30.43 9.15
N ARG A 171 30.41 31.06 10.32
CA ARG A 171 29.39 31.03 11.38
C ARG A 171 28.07 31.61 10.88
N ARG A 172 28.11 32.82 10.30
CA ARG A 172 26.89 33.48 9.80
C ARG A 172 26.21 32.67 8.69
N LEU A 173 26.97 32.06 7.79
CA LEU A 173 26.44 31.17 6.75
C LEU A 173 25.77 29.95 7.38
N SER A 174 26.44 29.28 8.33
CA SER A 174 25.87 28.16 9.07
C SER A 174 24.57 28.55 9.77
N THR A 175 24.53 29.67 10.50
CA THR A 175 23.30 30.14 11.18
C THR A 175 22.17 30.49 10.20
N ILE A 176 22.45 30.77 8.92
CA ILE A 176 21.44 31.04 7.90
C ILE A 176 20.96 29.74 7.24
N MET A 177 21.89 28.84 6.89
CA MET A 177 21.60 27.61 6.15
C MET A 177 21.19 26.43 7.05
N ASP A 178 21.40 26.50 8.36
CA ASP A 178 20.88 25.56 9.37
C ASP A 178 19.39 25.87 9.72
N GLN A 179 18.63 26.44 8.76
CA GLN A 179 17.23 26.81 8.91
C GLN A 179 16.42 26.38 7.68
N GLY A 180 15.19 25.90 7.90
CA GLY A 180 14.26 25.57 6.82
C GLY A 180 14.73 24.38 5.99
N ARG A 181 14.72 24.54 4.65
CA ARG A 181 15.01 23.45 3.70
C ARG A 181 16.51 23.14 3.58
N ASP A 182 17.35 24.17 3.61
CA ASP A 182 18.80 24.05 3.41
C ASP A 182 19.43 23.04 4.38
N SER A 183 19.12 23.14 5.68
CA SER A 183 19.60 22.26 6.75
C SER A 183 21.10 21.91 6.62
N LEU A 184 21.95 22.94 6.68
CA LEU A 184 23.38 22.83 6.39
C LEU A 184 24.23 23.73 7.29
N TYR A 185 25.27 23.18 7.90
CA TYR A 185 26.36 23.94 8.52
C TYR A 185 27.65 23.89 7.69
N VAL A 186 28.52 24.89 7.85
CA VAL A 186 29.81 24.99 7.16
C VAL A 186 30.97 25.40 8.07
N GLY A 187 32.16 24.93 7.75
CA GLY A 187 33.41 25.26 8.43
C GLY A 187 34.59 25.32 7.45
N SER A 188 35.73 25.83 7.88
CA SER A 188 36.88 26.10 6.98
C SER A 188 37.48 24.85 6.35
N MET A 189 37.27 23.67 6.96
CA MET A 189 37.71 22.38 6.44
C MET A 189 36.57 21.57 5.77
N THR A 190 35.38 22.15 5.57
CA THR A 190 34.25 21.49 4.89
C THR A 190 34.65 21.02 3.48
N PHE A 191 35.33 21.86 2.71
CA PHE A 191 35.76 21.53 1.34
C PHE A 191 36.70 20.32 1.32
N GLU A 192 37.79 20.36 2.08
CA GLU A 192 38.76 19.25 2.20
C GLU A 192 38.09 17.94 2.63
N ALA A 193 37.20 17.99 3.62
CA ALA A 193 36.46 16.80 4.06
C ALA A 193 35.50 16.27 2.98
N ALA A 194 34.80 17.15 2.25
CA ALA A 194 33.92 16.75 1.15
C ALA A 194 34.70 16.12 -0.02
N LEU A 195 35.89 16.64 -0.35
CA LEU A 195 36.79 16.00 -1.33
C LEU A 195 37.20 14.58 -0.89
N ILE A 196 37.46 14.37 0.41
CA ILE A 196 37.82 13.06 0.97
C ILE A 196 36.62 12.11 1.02
N SER A 197 35.42 12.61 1.31
CA SER A 197 34.17 11.84 1.32
C SER A 197 33.87 11.27 -0.07
N ALA A 198 33.82 12.15 -1.08
CA ALA A 198 33.56 11.77 -2.46
C ALA A 198 34.68 10.86 -3.03
N GLY A 199 35.95 11.18 -2.78
CA GLY A 199 37.08 10.35 -3.19
C GLY A 199 37.11 8.98 -2.50
N GLY A 200 36.64 8.90 -1.25
CA GLY A 200 36.45 7.65 -0.51
C GLY A 200 35.33 6.78 -1.10
N ALA A 201 34.21 7.38 -1.49
CA ALA A 201 33.13 6.69 -2.20
C ALA A 201 33.61 6.15 -3.57
N ILE A 202 34.30 6.99 -4.36
CA ILE A 202 34.89 6.60 -5.65
C ILE A 202 35.81 5.38 -5.47
N GLU A 203 36.86 5.45 -4.64
CA GLU A 203 37.82 4.34 -4.52
C GLU A 203 37.21 3.07 -3.90
N THR A 204 36.16 3.21 -3.08
CA THR A 204 35.36 2.09 -2.58
C THR A 204 34.62 1.37 -3.71
N CYS A 205 33.87 2.12 -4.54
CA CYS A 205 33.14 1.55 -5.66
C CYS A 205 34.08 0.97 -6.73
N LYS A 206 35.14 1.70 -7.11
CA LYS A 206 36.15 1.22 -8.09
C LYS A 206 36.80 -0.09 -7.65
N SER A 207 37.19 -0.20 -6.37
CA SER A 207 37.79 -1.43 -5.82
C SER A 207 36.84 -2.64 -5.88
N VAL A 208 35.53 -2.42 -5.72
CA VAL A 208 34.50 -3.46 -5.87
C VAL A 208 34.28 -3.81 -7.34
N VAL A 209 34.19 -2.82 -8.25
CA VAL A 209 33.98 -3.04 -9.69
C VAL A 209 35.12 -3.86 -10.31
N VAL A 210 36.36 -3.41 -10.11
CA VAL A 210 37.58 -4.08 -10.62
C VAL A 210 37.80 -5.45 -9.95
N GLY A 211 37.27 -5.65 -8.74
CA GLY A 211 37.39 -6.93 -8.02
C GLY A 211 38.66 -7.07 -7.20
N ASN A 212 39.23 -5.96 -6.72
CA ASN A 212 40.26 -5.96 -5.67
C ASN A 212 39.69 -6.50 -4.34
N VAL A 213 38.40 -6.28 -4.12
CA VAL A 213 37.59 -6.76 -3.00
C VAL A 213 36.27 -7.31 -3.55
N LYS A 214 35.59 -8.22 -2.81
CA LYS A 214 34.26 -8.70 -3.24
C LYS A 214 33.18 -7.61 -3.11
N ASN A 215 33.18 -6.93 -1.97
CA ASN A 215 32.25 -5.90 -1.55
C ASN A 215 32.99 -4.94 -0.58
N ALA A 216 32.45 -3.77 -0.27
CA ALA A 216 33.13 -2.81 0.61
C ALA A 216 32.19 -1.83 1.32
N PHE A 217 32.71 -1.16 2.36
CA PHE A 217 32.02 -0.12 3.14
C PHE A 217 32.89 1.15 3.24
N ALA A 218 32.40 2.27 2.71
CA ALA A 218 32.94 3.61 2.91
C ALA A 218 32.33 4.24 4.18
N VAL A 219 33.14 4.36 5.24
CA VAL A 219 32.78 5.06 6.49
C VAL A 219 33.18 6.52 6.34
N ILE A 220 32.36 7.28 5.61
CA ILE A 220 32.66 8.61 5.08
C ILE A 220 31.75 9.70 5.68
N ARG A 221 32.19 10.97 5.61
CA ARG A 221 31.38 12.17 5.85
C ARG A 221 32.09 13.42 5.28
N PRO A 222 31.38 14.51 4.91
CA PRO A 222 29.92 14.71 4.96
C PRO A 222 29.14 13.71 4.09
N PRO A 223 27.85 13.49 4.40
CA PRO A 223 26.94 12.74 3.53
C PRO A 223 26.78 13.41 2.16
N GLY A 224 26.09 12.74 1.24
CA GLY A 224 25.91 13.15 -0.15
C GLY A 224 24.47 13.15 -0.65
N HIS A 225 23.61 12.22 -0.25
CA HIS A 225 22.38 11.89 -1.01
C HIS A 225 21.40 13.05 -1.27
N HIS A 226 21.34 14.05 -0.38
CA HIS A 226 20.53 15.26 -0.55
C HIS A 226 21.13 16.34 -1.48
N ALA A 227 22.44 16.31 -1.77
CA ALA A 227 23.10 17.36 -2.56
C ALA A 227 22.64 17.32 -4.02
N GLU A 228 22.05 18.41 -4.49
CA GLU A 228 21.52 18.59 -5.84
C GLU A 228 22.62 18.88 -6.86
N PHE A 229 22.25 18.88 -8.14
CA PHE A 229 23.13 19.27 -9.26
C PHE A 229 23.88 20.59 -8.98
N ASP A 230 23.19 21.63 -8.51
CA ASP A 230 23.72 22.99 -8.33
C ASP A 230 23.63 23.55 -6.90
N ALA A 231 23.15 22.79 -5.91
CA ALA A 231 22.96 23.25 -4.54
C ALA A 231 23.30 22.19 -3.45
N PRO A 232 23.87 22.61 -2.30
CA PRO A 232 23.99 21.77 -1.11
C PRO A 232 22.74 21.87 -0.24
N MET A 233 22.32 20.76 0.37
CA MET A 233 21.26 20.72 1.38
C MET A 233 21.32 19.42 2.20
N GLY A 234 20.62 19.37 3.35
CA GLY A 234 20.46 18.16 4.16
C GLY A 234 21.80 17.59 4.64
N PHE A 235 22.66 18.45 5.18
CA PHE A 235 24.05 18.18 5.57
C PHE A 235 24.98 17.75 4.42
N CYS A 236 24.49 17.65 3.18
CA CYS A 236 25.23 17.14 2.03
C CYS A 236 25.87 18.27 1.22
N LEU A 237 27.15 18.10 0.87
CA LEU A 237 27.93 19.09 0.11
C LEU A 237 28.17 18.65 -1.34
N PHE A 238 28.60 17.42 -1.54
CA PHE A 238 28.75 16.77 -2.84
C PHE A 238 28.11 15.38 -2.76
N ASN A 239 27.42 14.96 -3.82
CA ASN A 239 26.65 13.73 -3.82
C ASN A 239 27.58 12.53 -4.09
N ASN A 240 28.12 11.98 -3.00
CA ASN A 240 29.17 10.95 -3.00
C ASN A 240 28.83 9.74 -3.89
N VAL A 241 27.57 9.28 -3.84
CA VAL A 241 27.10 8.08 -4.55
C VAL A 241 26.96 8.32 -6.07
N PRO A 242 26.27 9.37 -6.56
CA PRO A 242 26.24 9.75 -7.97
C PRO A 242 27.62 9.96 -8.61
N ILE A 243 28.54 10.65 -7.90
CA ILE A 243 29.93 10.82 -8.38
C ILE A 243 30.58 9.46 -8.58
N ALA A 244 30.55 8.59 -7.56
CA ALA A 244 31.14 7.25 -7.64
C ALA A 244 30.49 6.37 -8.72
N ALA A 245 29.17 6.47 -8.92
CA ALA A 245 28.43 5.74 -9.94
C ALA A 245 28.85 6.14 -11.36
N LYS A 246 28.86 7.43 -11.68
CA LYS A 246 29.25 7.90 -13.03
C LYS A 246 30.75 7.70 -13.30
N ILE A 247 31.62 7.81 -12.30
CA ILE A 247 33.04 7.43 -12.45
C ILE A 247 33.20 5.93 -12.75
N CYS A 248 32.44 5.04 -12.08
CA CYS A 248 32.49 3.61 -12.38
C CYS A 248 31.96 3.27 -13.78
N GLN A 249 30.88 3.92 -14.24
CA GLN A 249 30.42 3.79 -15.64
C GLN A 249 31.43 4.33 -16.65
N THR A 250 32.13 5.43 -16.34
CA THR A 250 33.05 6.10 -17.27
C THR A 250 34.39 5.37 -17.40
N GLU A 251 34.96 4.87 -16.30
CA GLU A 251 36.22 4.11 -16.33
C GLU A 251 36.04 2.63 -16.71
N TYR A 252 34.88 2.03 -16.40
CA TYR A 252 34.65 0.58 -16.55
C TYR A 252 33.36 0.21 -17.32
N PRO A 253 33.06 0.83 -18.48
CA PRO A 253 31.80 0.64 -19.20
C PRO A 253 31.50 -0.82 -19.58
N GLU A 254 32.54 -1.62 -19.84
CA GLU A 254 32.45 -3.03 -20.20
C GLU A 254 32.02 -3.97 -19.04
N ILE A 255 32.11 -3.51 -17.79
CA ILE A 255 31.86 -4.35 -16.59
C ILE A 255 31.03 -3.65 -15.49
N CYS A 256 30.53 -2.44 -15.77
CA CYS A 256 29.78 -1.60 -14.83
C CYS A 256 28.85 -0.62 -15.57
N ARG A 257 27.92 -1.14 -16.40
CA ARG A 257 26.96 -0.29 -17.12
C ARG A 257 25.71 -0.03 -16.28
N LYS A 258 25.02 -1.09 -15.83
CA LYS A 258 23.80 -0.99 -15.02
C LYS A 258 24.17 -0.87 -13.54
N ILE A 259 23.73 0.19 -12.86
CA ILE A 259 23.97 0.36 -11.42
C ILE A 259 22.63 0.46 -10.69
N LEU A 260 22.44 -0.36 -9.67
CA LEU A 260 21.38 -0.17 -8.67
C LEU A 260 21.93 0.73 -7.56
N ILE A 261 21.27 1.86 -7.33
CA ILE A 261 21.44 2.64 -6.11
C ILE A 261 20.21 2.37 -5.23
N LEU A 262 20.42 1.73 -4.09
CA LEU A 262 19.40 1.63 -3.06
C LEU A 262 19.69 2.67 -1.99
N ASP A 263 18.70 3.49 -1.64
CA ASP A 263 18.71 4.36 -0.47
C ASP A 263 17.78 3.81 0.61
N TRP A 264 18.35 3.61 1.81
CA TRP A 264 17.60 3.20 3.01
C TRP A 264 17.73 4.20 4.16
N ASP A 265 18.31 5.38 3.90
CA ASP A 265 18.20 6.54 4.78
C ASP A 265 16.71 6.87 5.00
N VAL A 266 16.36 7.38 6.17
CA VAL A 266 14.94 7.70 6.47
C VAL A 266 14.43 8.88 5.65
N HIS A 267 15.32 9.69 5.09
CA HIS A 267 15.00 10.82 4.22
C HIS A 267 15.11 10.44 2.74
N HIS A 268 14.33 11.12 1.89
CA HIS A 268 14.45 10.94 0.43
C HIS A 268 15.74 11.59 -0.09
N GLY A 269 16.67 10.79 -0.64
CA GLY A 269 17.85 11.25 -1.38
C GLY A 269 17.50 11.97 -2.70
N ASN A 270 16.89 13.14 -2.59
CA ASN A 270 16.39 13.95 -3.71
C ASN A 270 17.46 14.24 -4.77
N GLY A 271 18.70 14.52 -4.34
CA GLY A 271 19.81 14.76 -5.27
C GLY A 271 20.16 13.53 -6.12
N ILE A 272 20.08 12.32 -5.55
CA ILE A 272 20.31 11.07 -6.32
C ILE A 272 19.18 10.86 -7.34
N GLN A 273 17.92 11.03 -6.92
CA GLN A 273 16.76 10.96 -7.82
C GLN A 273 16.91 11.96 -8.98
N ASN A 274 17.20 13.23 -8.68
CA ASN A 274 17.18 14.31 -9.65
C ASN A 274 18.37 14.26 -10.62
N MET A 275 19.54 13.79 -10.18
CA MET A 275 20.72 13.59 -11.05
C MET A 275 20.53 12.46 -12.09
N PHE A 276 19.64 11.50 -11.83
CA PHE A 276 19.49 10.29 -12.66
C PHE A 276 18.07 10.05 -13.18
N TYR A 277 17.18 11.04 -13.07
CA TYR A 277 15.76 10.91 -13.38
C TYR A 277 15.47 10.46 -14.84
N ASP A 278 16.43 10.64 -15.76
CA ASP A 278 16.34 10.21 -17.17
C ASP A 278 17.42 9.20 -17.64
N ASP A 279 18.30 8.68 -16.76
CA ASP A 279 19.33 7.69 -17.13
C ASP A 279 18.78 6.25 -17.06
N PRO A 280 18.64 5.52 -18.19
CA PRO A 280 18.10 4.16 -18.20
C PRO A 280 19.04 3.10 -17.59
N ASN A 281 20.28 3.48 -17.26
CA ASN A 281 21.31 2.58 -16.72
C ASN A 281 21.52 2.75 -15.21
N ILE A 282 20.89 3.74 -14.58
CA ILE A 282 20.85 3.87 -13.12
C ILE A 282 19.43 3.55 -12.67
N LEU A 283 19.30 2.57 -11.78
CA LEU A 283 18.05 2.30 -11.07
C LEU A 283 18.18 2.88 -9.66
N TYR A 284 17.35 3.87 -9.32
CA TYR A 284 17.24 4.40 -7.96
C TYR A 284 16.01 3.83 -7.26
N ILE A 285 16.21 3.27 -6.07
CA ILE A 285 15.13 2.80 -5.19
C ILE A 285 15.33 3.43 -3.80
N SER A 286 14.31 4.05 -3.22
CA SER A 286 14.40 4.75 -1.93
C SER A 286 13.29 4.34 -0.95
N LEU A 287 13.64 4.05 0.31
CA LEU A 287 12.72 3.68 1.38
C LEU A 287 12.73 4.71 2.52
N HIS A 288 11.95 5.78 2.38
CA HIS A 288 12.00 6.97 3.23
C HIS A 288 10.64 7.33 3.83
N VAL A 289 10.61 8.10 4.92
CA VAL A 289 9.38 8.71 5.45
C VAL A 289 9.00 9.89 4.57
N TYR A 290 7.75 9.91 4.09
CA TYR A 290 7.27 10.96 3.18
C TYR A 290 6.16 11.82 3.78
N MET A 291 5.18 11.21 4.47
CA MET A 291 4.05 11.92 5.12
C MET A 291 3.34 12.92 4.17
N ASN A 292 3.06 12.49 2.93
CA ASN A 292 2.55 13.34 1.84
C ASN A 292 3.41 14.61 1.57
N GLY A 293 4.73 14.47 1.68
CA GLY A 293 5.70 15.55 1.44
C GLY A 293 5.79 16.60 2.55
N SER A 294 5.39 16.23 3.78
CA SER A 294 5.56 17.06 4.99
C SER A 294 6.75 16.66 5.88
N PHE A 295 7.30 15.46 5.68
CA PHE A 295 8.59 15.07 6.27
C PHE A 295 9.76 15.55 5.39
N TYR A 296 10.94 15.79 5.98
CA TYR A 296 12.12 16.31 5.27
C TYR A 296 12.61 15.33 4.18
N PRO A 297 13.00 15.79 2.97
CA PRO A 297 13.15 17.19 2.52
C PRO A 297 11.85 17.89 2.10
N GLY A 298 10.72 17.16 2.06
CA GLY A 298 9.40 17.68 1.71
C GLY A 298 9.25 18.08 0.25
N LYS A 299 8.03 18.51 -0.14
CA LYS A 299 7.76 18.91 -1.54
C LYS A 299 8.65 20.11 -1.95
N PRO A 300 9.24 20.12 -3.15
CA PRO A 300 10.11 21.20 -3.61
C PRO A 300 9.35 22.51 -3.84
N ASP A 301 10.03 23.62 -3.58
CA ASP A 301 9.57 24.98 -3.76
C ASP A 301 9.19 25.28 -5.24
N ASN A 302 9.79 24.53 -6.17
CA ASN A 302 9.40 24.44 -7.57
C ASN A 302 8.53 23.18 -7.81
N PRO A 303 7.21 23.30 -8.08
CA PRO A 303 6.34 22.15 -8.34
C PRO A 303 6.66 21.33 -9.60
N MET A 304 7.60 21.79 -10.45
CA MET A 304 8.08 21.03 -11.61
C MET A 304 9.25 20.10 -11.29
N THR A 305 9.87 20.23 -10.11
CA THR A 305 10.88 19.29 -9.61
C THR A 305 10.17 18.09 -8.97
N PRO A 306 10.53 16.83 -9.31
CA PRO A 306 9.91 15.65 -8.68
C PRO A 306 10.40 15.49 -7.23
N ASP A 307 9.50 15.06 -6.34
CA ASP A 307 9.76 14.78 -4.93
C ASP A 307 9.77 13.26 -4.64
N GLY A 308 9.81 12.88 -3.36
CA GLY A 308 9.76 11.48 -2.91
C GLY A 308 8.41 10.78 -3.12
N SER A 309 7.43 11.37 -3.82
CA SER A 309 6.14 10.72 -4.02
C SER A 309 6.23 9.46 -4.89
N ILE A 310 5.26 8.56 -4.72
CA ILE A 310 5.23 7.22 -5.32
C ILE A 310 4.94 7.25 -6.82
N GLU A 311 4.33 8.32 -7.31
CA GLU A 311 4.03 8.55 -8.71
C GLU A 311 5.26 9.02 -9.54
N ASN A 312 6.33 9.51 -8.89
CA ASN A 312 7.54 9.98 -9.56
C ASN A 312 8.44 8.82 -10.02
N CYS A 313 8.10 8.24 -11.16
CA CYS A 313 8.73 7.02 -11.69
C CYS A 313 9.93 7.25 -12.65
N GLY A 314 10.43 8.49 -12.76
CA GLY A 314 11.46 8.87 -13.75
C GLY A 314 10.86 9.59 -14.96
N ALA A 315 11.70 9.96 -15.93
CA ALA A 315 11.30 10.65 -17.14
C ALA A 315 12.11 10.18 -18.37
N GLY A 316 11.56 10.40 -19.57
CA GLY A 316 12.27 10.12 -20.82
C GLY A 316 12.76 8.66 -20.90
N PRO A 317 14.05 8.41 -21.22
CA PRO A 317 14.62 7.06 -21.21
C PRO A 317 14.67 6.40 -19.82
N GLY A 318 14.82 7.18 -18.74
CA GLY A 318 14.85 6.72 -17.34
C GLY A 318 13.47 6.41 -16.75
N LEU A 319 12.39 6.49 -17.53
CA LEU A 319 11.05 6.16 -17.06
C LEU A 319 10.98 4.70 -16.58
N GLY A 320 10.47 4.50 -15.37
CA GLY A 320 10.47 3.22 -14.67
C GLY A 320 11.82 2.85 -14.05
N LYS A 321 12.76 3.79 -13.88
CA LYS A 321 14.04 3.58 -13.17
C LYS A 321 14.19 4.41 -11.90
N ASN A 322 13.14 5.13 -11.51
CA ASN A 322 12.98 5.71 -10.18
C ASN A 322 11.86 4.98 -9.42
N VAL A 323 12.15 4.52 -8.19
CA VAL A 323 11.19 3.77 -7.35
C VAL A 323 11.17 4.32 -5.92
N ASN A 324 10.19 5.18 -5.64
CA ASN A 324 9.98 5.72 -4.30
C ASN A 324 9.04 4.81 -3.47
N ILE A 325 9.50 4.40 -2.29
CA ILE A 325 8.69 3.75 -1.25
C ILE A 325 8.50 4.76 -0.11
N GLY A 326 7.78 5.84 -0.41
CA GLY A 326 7.50 6.91 0.54
C GLY A 326 6.47 6.49 1.59
N TRP A 327 6.92 6.28 2.83
CA TRP A 327 6.05 5.88 3.94
C TRP A 327 5.08 6.99 4.35
N HIS A 328 3.86 6.59 4.70
CA HIS A 328 2.75 7.49 5.06
C HIS A 328 2.93 8.18 6.43
N ASP A 329 3.75 7.62 7.30
CA ASP A 329 3.99 8.06 8.69
C ASP A 329 5.38 7.56 9.15
N GLN A 330 5.83 8.03 10.32
CA GLN A 330 6.99 7.49 11.03
C GLN A 330 6.65 6.14 11.72
N GLY A 331 7.62 5.53 12.41
CA GLY A 331 7.40 4.31 13.19
C GLY A 331 7.32 3.02 12.37
N MET A 332 7.82 3.01 11.13
CA MET A 332 8.01 1.79 10.33
C MET A 332 9.18 0.97 10.91
N GLY A 333 9.17 -0.36 10.77
CA GLY A 333 10.25 -1.21 11.27
C GLY A 333 10.49 -2.48 10.44
N ASP A 334 11.02 -3.51 11.09
CA ASP A 334 11.48 -4.75 10.45
C ASP A 334 10.44 -5.42 9.54
N GLY A 335 9.15 -5.37 9.90
CA GLY A 335 8.06 -5.96 9.12
C GLY A 335 7.80 -5.22 7.81
N GLU A 336 7.86 -3.89 7.84
CA GLU A 336 7.64 -3.01 6.69
C GLU A 336 8.82 -3.07 5.71
N TYR A 337 10.05 -2.93 6.22
CA TYR A 337 11.26 -2.97 5.39
C TYR A 337 11.48 -4.35 4.76
N MET A 338 11.25 -5.44 5.49
CA MET A 338 11.34 -6.79 4.90
C MET A 338 10.23 -7.06 3.87
N ALA A 339 9.01 -6.56 4.09
CA ALA A 339 7.95 -6.65 3.09
C ALA A 339 8.25 -5.82 1.84
N ALA A 340 8.80 -4.61 1.99
CA ALA A 340 9.26 -3.79 0.87
C ALA A 340 10.35 -4.50 0.06
N PHE A 341 11.34 -5.09 0.75
CA PHE A 341 12.41 -5.85 0.10
C PHE A 341 11.90 -7.05 -0.68
N GLN A 342 11.06 -7.88 -0.07
CA GLN A 342 10.57 -9.12 -0.67
C GLN A 342 9.55 -8.88 -1.79
N LYS A 343 8.77 -7.79 -1.74
CA LYS A 343 7.72 -7.52 -2.72
C LYS A 343 8.11 -6.55 -3.84
N ILE A 344 9.08 -5.66 -3.62
CA ILE A 344 9.38 -4.55 -4.53
C ILE A 344 10.88 -4.50 -4.84
N VAL A 345 11.73 -4.27 -3.85
CA VAL A 345 13.17 -4.00 -4.07
C VAL A 345 13.85 -5.17 -4.76
N MET A 346 13.74 -6.39 -4.23
CA MET A 346 14.44 -7.56 -4.78
C MET A 346 13.86 -8.05 -6.12
N PRO A 347 12.53 -8.14 -6.33
CA PRO A 347 11.99 -8.45 -7.65
C PRO A 347 12.45 -7.47 -8.74
N ILE A 348 12.31 -6.16 -8.51
CA ILE A 348 12.73 -5.13 -9.46
C ILE A 348 14.25 -5.19 -9.69
N ALA A 349 15.05 -5.36 -8.64
CA ALA A 349 16.50 -5.45 -8.76
C ALA A 349 16.97 -6.72 -9.51
N HIS A 350 16.26 -7.85 -9.39
CA HIS A 350 16.54 -9.05 -10.17
C HIS A 350 16.15 -8.89 -11.64
N GLU A 351 15.04 -8.21 -11.96
CA GLU A 351 14.65 -7.90 -13.34
C GLU A 351 15.59 -6.87 -14.00
N PHE A 352 16.10 -5.91 -13.21
CA PHE A 352 17.09 -4.94 -13.68
C PHE A 352 18.47 -5.56 -13.91
N ASP A 353 18.87 -6.56 -13.12
CA ASP A 353 20.16 -7.26 -13.22
C ASP A 353 21.37 -6.28 -13.18
N PRO A 354 21.63 -5.60 -12.04
CA PRO A 354 22.69 -4.60 -11.97
C PRO A 354 24.10 -5.21 -12.06
N ASP A 355 25.04 -4.49 -12.69
CA ASP A 355 26.47 -4.80 -12.68
C ASP A 355 27.15 -4.41 -11.36
N LEU A 356 26.59 -3.44 -10.64
CA LEU A 356 27.04 -2.93 -9.34
C LEU A 356 25.81 -2.53 -8.51
N VAL A 357 25.82 -2.86 -7.22
CA VAL A 357 24.91 -2.29 -6.22
C VAL A 357 25.68 -1.30 -5.36
N ILE A 358 25.17 -0.07 -5.27
CA ILE A 358 25.60 0.92 -4.28
C ILE A 358 24.46 1.08 -3.27
N ILE A 359 24.77 0.98 -1.98
CA ILE A 359 23.84 1.27 -0.90
C ILE A 359 24.18 2.66 -0.35
N SER A 360 23.28 3.61 -0.59
CA SER A 360 23.17 4.89 0.12
C SER A 360 22.64 4.57 1.52
N ALA A 361 23.53 4.59 2.51
CA ALA A 361 23.35 3.89 3.77
C ALA A 361 23.26 4.85 4.96
N GLY A 362 22.09 5.45 5.12
CA GLY A 362 21.67 6.05 6.39
C GLY A 362 21.37 5.01 7.45
N PHE A 363 21.32 5.45 8.71
CA PHE A 363 20.94 4.61 9.86
C PHE A 363 20.05 5.37 10.85
N ASP A 364 19.31 6.37 10.38
CA ASP A 364 18.29 7.15 11.10
C ASP A 364 16.89 6.52 11.01
N ALA A 365 16.67 5.57 10.10
CA ALA A 365 15.52 4.67 10.18
C ALA A 365 15.65 3.64 11.34
N ALA A 366 16.80 3.61 12.02
CA ALA A 366 17.13 2.60 13.02
C ALA A 366 16.49 2.85 14.39
N ASP A 367 16.15 1.76 15.09
CA ASP A 367 15.62 1.80 16.46
C ASP A 367 16.52 2.63 17.42
N GLY A 368 15.93 3.72 17.92
CA GLY A 368 16.55 4.68 18.82
C GLY A 368 17.03 5.98 18.17
N ASP A 369 16.90 6.17 16.85
CA ASP A 369 17.14 7.49 16.25
C ASP A 369 15.91 8.41 16.36
N GLU A 370 16.13 9.62 16.88
CA GLU A 370 15.06 10.56 17.20
C GLU A 370 14.61 11.41 16.00
N LEU A 371 15.40 11.50 14.92
CA LEU A 371 15.00 12.27 13.73
C LEU A 371 14.12 11.45 12.78
N GLY A 372 14.52 10.20 12.50
CA GLY A 372 13.71 9.29 11.69
C GLY A 372 12.51 8.70 12.43
N ALA A 373 12.63 8.53 13.76
CA ALA A 373 11.62 7.94 14.64
C ALA A 373 11.02 6.62 14.10
N CYS A 374 11.87 5.80 13.50
CA CYS A 374 11.54 4.45 13.01
C CYS A 374 12.23 3.38 13.86
N PHE A 375 11.87 2.12 13.63
CA PHE A 375 12.22 0.99 14.48
C PHE A 375 12.91 -0.14 13.70
N VAL A 376 13.75 0.20 12.73
CA VAL A 376 14.52 -0.80 11.96
C VAL A 376 15.67 -1.32 12.83
N SER A 377 15.69 -2.63 13.08
CA SER A 377 16.71 -3.25 13.91
C SER A 377 18.02 -3.47 13.15
N PRO A 378 19.17 -3.54 13.85
CA PRO A 378 20.43 -3.98 13.25
C PRO A 378 20.34 -5.35 12.56
N ALA A 379 19.44 -6.23 13.00
CA ALA A 379 19.20 -7.52 12.33
C ALA A 379 18.53 -7.31 10.96
N CYS A 380 17.57 -6.39 10.85
CA CYS A 380 16.95 -6.05 9.57
C CYS A 380 17.97 -5.47 8.57
N TYR A 381 18.86 -4.57 9.00
CA TYR A 381 19.97 -4.08 8.16
C TYR A 381 20.89 -5.22 7.67
N ALA A 382 21.16 -6.24 8.49
CA ALA A 382 21.88 -7.43 8.05
C ALA A 382 21.10 -8.24 6.99
N HIS A 383 19.79 -8.47 7.19
CA HIS A 383 18.96 -9.15 6.19
C HIS A 383 18.87 -8.39 4.87
N MET A 384 18.66 -7.06 4.92
CA MET A 384 18.68 -6.18 3.74
C MET A 384 20.00 -6.29 2.97
N THR A 385 21.13 -6.17 3.67
CA THR A 385 22.48 -6.35 3.09
C THR A 385 22.64 -7.72 2.43
N HIS A 386 22.17 -8.78 3.10
CA HIS A 386 22.32 -10.15 2.62
C HIS A 386 21.54 -10.42 1.33
N MET A 387 20.31 -9.89 1.21
CA MET A 387 19.52 -10.01 -0.02
C MET A 387 20.23 -9.31 -1.19
N LEU A 388 20.72 -8.08 -0.99
CA LEU A 388 21.42 -7.30 -2.02
C LEU A 388 22.74 -7.95 -2.46
N MET A 389 23.42 -8.67 -1.57
CA MET A 389 24.63 -9.44 -1.90
C MET A 389 24.40 -10.62 -2.86
N SER A 390 23.14 -10.99 -3.17
CA SER A 390 22.82 -11.94 -4.24
C SER A 390 22.88 -11.34 -5.64
N LEU A 391 22.72 -10.02 -5.76
CA LEU A 391 22.74 -9.26 -7.01
C LEU A 391 24.18 -9.02 -7.48
N ALA A 392 24.36 -8.64 -8.74
CA ALA A 392 25.63 -8.15 -9.28
C ALA A 392 26.84 -9.06 -9.03
N ASN A 393 26.67 -10.39 -8.92
CA ASN A 393 27.72 -11.33 -8.49
C ASN A 393 28.40 -10.93 -7.16
N GLY A 394 27.65 -10.27 -6.26
CA GLY A 394 28.14 -9.71 -5.00
C GLY A 394 28.91 -8.40 -5.12
N LYS A 395 28.90 -7.70 -6.26
CA LYS A 395 29.43 -6.32 -6.38
C LYS A 395 28.58 -5.35 -5.54
N VAL A 396 28.83 -5.27 -4.24
CA VAL A 396 28.13 -4.34 -3.32
C VAL A 396 29.12 -3.35 -2.72
N ALA A 397 28.83 -2.06 -2.84
CA ALA A 397 29.50 -0.97 -2.13
C ALA A 397 28.50 -0.27 -1.20
N VAL A 398 28.89 0.00 0.05
CA VAL A 398 28.05 0.71 1.04
C VAL A 398 28.69 2.06 1.32
N CYS A 399 27.94 3.15 1.16
CA CYS A 399 28.38 4.52 1.42
C CYS A 399 27.56 5.10 2.58
N LEU A 400 28.21 5.57 3.64
CA LEU A 400 27.53 6.11 4.82
C LEU A 400 26.88 7.47 4.52
N GLU A 401 25.58 7.59 4.84
CA GLU A 401 24.79 8.83 4.71
C GLU A 401 24.39 9.36 6.10
N GLY A 402 23.09 9.34 6.47
CA GLY A 402 22.53 9.80 7.74
C GLY A 402 22.62 8.80 8.92
N GLY A 403 21.74 8.98 9.91
CA GLY A 403 21.81 8.32 11.23
C GLY A 403 22.65 9.11 12.25
N TYR A 404 22.05 9.45 13.39
CA TYR A 404 22.53 10.47 14.32
C TYR A 404 22.62 9.96 15.78
N ASN A 405 21.81 8.97 16.16
CA ASN A 405 22.04 8.24 17.40
C ASN A 405 23.33 7.39 17.29
N LEU A 406 24.39 7.84 17.97
CA LEU A 406 25.72 7.21 17.97
C LEU A 406 25.73 5.72 18.38
N THR A 407 24.73 5.25 19.11
CA THR A 407 24.58 3.83 19.47
C THR A 407 23.85 3.04 18.37
N ALA A 408 22.81 3.60 17.76
CA ALA A 408 22.05 2.96 16.68
C ALA A 408 22.93 2.81 15.43
N ILE A 409 23.52 3.91 14.94
CA ILE A 409 24.42 3.93 13.78
C ILE A 409 25.56 2.90 13.92
N SER A 410 26.17 2.81 15.11
CA SER A 410 27.26 1.88 15.38
C SER A 410 26.82 0.40 15.34
N LYS A 411 25.64 0.08 15.88
CA LYS A 411 25.10 -1.29 15.87
C LYS A 411 24.68 -1.71 14.46
N SER A 412 23.99 -0.83 13.73
CA SER A 412 23.51 -1.13 12.38
C SER A 412 24.66 -1.22 11.38
N ALA A 413 25.62 -0.29 11.41
CA ALA A 413 26.83 -0.39 10.58
C ALA A 413 27.66 -1.66 10.90
N LEU A 414 27.75 -2.08 12.16
CA LEU A 414 28.38 -3.36 12.53
C LEU A 414 27.67 -4.56 11.92
N ALA A 415 26.34 -4.59 11.94
CA ALA A 415 25.55 -5.68 11.39
C ALA A 415 25.66 -5.77 9.85
N VAL A 416 25.68 -4.62 9.17
CA VAL A 416 26.01 -4.53 7.72
C VAL A 416 27.42 -5.07 7.46
N ALA A 417 28.44 -4.58 8.18
CA ALA A 417 29.83 -4.96 7.97
C ALA A 417 30.08 -6.47 8.21
N ARG A 418 29.50 -7.06 9.26
CA ARG A 418 29.53 -8.52 9.51
C ARG A 418 28.92 -9.30 8.36
N THR A 419 27.78 -8.85 7.84
CA THR A 419 27.12 -9.48 6.69
C THR A 419 27.98 -9.37 5.43
N LEU A 420 28.57 -8.20 5.15
CA LEU A 420 29.49 -8.02 4.03
C LEU A 420 30.68 -8.98 4.11
N MET A 421 31.29 -9.17 5.29
CA MET A 421 32.39 -10.12 5.53
C MET A 421 31.96 -11.59 5.32
N GLY A 422 30.68 -11.90 5.52
CA GLY A 422 30.04 -13.18 5.23
C GLY A 422 29.54 -13.92 6.47
N GLU A 423 29.34 -13.24 7.59
CA GLU A 423 28.59 -13.79 8.72
C GLU A 423 27.09 -13.90 8.32
N PRO A 424 26.37 -14.96 8.78
CA PRO A 424 24.93 -15.07 8.52
C PRO A 424 24.16 -13.99 9.29
N PRO A 425 23.12 -13.37 8.70
CA PRO A 425 22.26 -12.43 9.41
C PRO A 425 21.65 -13.05 10.69
N PRO A 426 21.51 -12.29 11.79
CA PRO A 426 20.89 -12.78 13.02
C PRO A 426 19.44 -13.25 12.79
N LYS A 427 18.97 -14.23 13.57
CA LYS A 427 17.54 -14.57 13.58
C LYS A 427 16.73 -13.34 14.01
N MET A 428 15.67 -13.06 13.27
CA MET A 428 14.75 -11.95 13.47
C MET A 428 13.32 -12.52 13.56
N ASP A 429 12.56 -12.11 14.57
CA ASP A 429 11.15 -12.50 14.72
C ASP A 429 10.27 -11.40 14.11
N LEU A 430 9.84 -11.63 12.86
CA LEU A 430 9.13 -10.63 12.04
C LEU A 430 7.80 -10.18 12.68
N PRO A 431 7.60 -8.87 12.92
CA PRO A 431 6.32 -8.34 13.36
C PRO A 431 5.28 -8.39 12.23
N LYS A 432 3.99 -8.26 12.59
CA LYS A 432 2.92 -8.10 11.59
C LYS A 432 2.99 -6.70 10.99
N ILE A 433 3.08 -6.63 9.67
CA ILE A 433 3.12 -5.36 8.92
C ILE A 433 1.92 -4.44 9.25
N ASN A 434 2.20 -3.15 9.38
CA ASN A 434 1.22 -2.07 9.44
C ASN A 434 0.29 -2.13 8.21
N LYS A 435 -1.03 -2.08 8.44
CA LYS A 435 -2.06 -2.19 7.39
C LYS A 435 -2.04 -1.05 6.38
N GLU A 436 -1.55 0.13 6.77
CA GLU A 436 -1.42 1.29 5.89
C GLU A 436 -0.10 1.22 5.10
N ALA A 437 1.00 0.76 5.73
CA ALA A 437 2.25 0.45 5.02
C ALA A 437 2.03 -0.65 3.96
N ALA A 438 1.21 -1.66 4.25
CA ALA A 438 0.80 -2.67 3.27
C ALA A 438 0.03 -2.07 2.07
N ARG A 439 -0.72 -0.98 2.26
CA ARG A 439 -1.37 -0.24 1.15
C ARG A 439 -0.39 0.65 0.40
N VAL A 440 0.59 1.27 1.08
CA VAL A 440 1.70 1.98 0.42
C VAL A 440 2.43 1.03 -0.53
N LEU A 441 2.84 -0.17 -0.07
CA LEU A 441 3.49 -1.16 -0.94
C LEU A 441 2.61 -1.59 -2.13
N ALA A 442 1.29 -1.77 -1.93
CA ALA A 442 0.38 -2.07 -3.02
C ALA A 442 0.24 -0.90 -4.02
N LYS A 443 0.27 0.36 -3.56
CA LYS A 443 0.30 1.53 -4.45
C LYS A 443 1.65 1.67 -5.18
N VAL A 444 2.79 1.39 -4.55
CA VAL A 444 4.09 1.41 -5.26
C VAL A 444 4.13 0.33 -6.34
N GLN A 445 3.68 -0.90 -6.04
CA GLN A 445 3.54 -1.95 -7.05
C GLN A 445 2.65 -1.50 -8.21
N ALA A 446 1.58 -0.74 -7.94
CA ALA A 446 0.70 -0.17 -8.97
C ALA A 446 1.44 0.75 -9.96
N TYR A 447 2.16 1.75 -9.44
CA TYR A 447 2.91 2.72 -10.26
C TYR A 447 4.07 2.07 -11.02
N GLN A 448 4.60 0.94 -10.53
CA GLN A 448 5.74 0.25 -11.14
C GLN A 448 5.34 -0.88 -12.12
N ALA A 449 4.12 -1.42 -12.05
CA ALA A 449 3.61 -2.48 -12.96
C ALA A 449 3.57 -2.13 -14.47
N PRO A 450 3.49 -0.86 -14.92
CA PRO A 450 3.69 -0.50 -16.32
C PRO A 450 5.13 -0.73 -16.82
N TYR A 451 6.11 -0.73 -15.92
CA TYR A 451 7.55 -0.67 -16.26
C TYR A 451 8.34 -1.94 -15.93
N TRP A 452 7.77 -2.83 -15.11
CA TRP A 452 8.42 -4.06 -14.63
C TRP A 452 7.45 -5.24 -14.69
N GLU A 453 7.85 -6.34 -15.30
CA GLU A 453 7.01 -7.53 -15.43
C GLU A 453 6.79 -8.21 -14.07
N CYS A 454 7.80 -8.22 -13.19
CA CYS A 454 7.71 -8.76 -11.83
C CYS A 454 6.76 -7.98 -10.89
N MET A 455 6.35 -6.77 -11.26
CA MET A 455 5.34 -6.00 -10.51
C MET A 455 3.90 -6.29 -10.98
N ARG A 456 3.74 -7.00 -12.10
CA ARG A 456 2.42 -7.37 -12.61
C ARG A 456 1.78 -8.48 -11.77
N PRO A 457 0.45 -8.59 -11.79
CA PRO A 457 -0.51 -7.74 -12.50
C PRO A 457 -0.74 -6.40 -11.80
N GLY A 458 -0.75 -5.33 -12.60
CA GLY A 458 -0.92 -3.97 -12.12
C GLY A 458 -2.34 -3.65 -11.65
N ILE A 459 -2.46 -2.54 -10.95
CA ILE A 459 -3.77 -2.00 -10.56
C ILE A 459 -4.50 -1.45 -11.80
N VAL A 460 -5.82 -1.61 -11.82
CA VAL A 460 -6.71 -1.15 -12.89
C VAL A 460 -6.61 0.38 -13.09
N ASP A 461 -6.38 0.84 -14.32
CA ASP A 461 -6.49 2.26 -14.68
C ASP A 461 -7.97 2.68 -14.68
N VAL A 462 -8.33 3.60 -13.79
CA VAL A 462 -9.72 4.07 -13.66
C VAL A 462 -10.13 4.98 -14.82
N GLN A 463 -9.21 5.80 -15.34
CA GLN A 463 -9.50 6.73 -16.44
C GLN A 463 -9.70 5.95 -17.74
N GLU A 464 -8.87 4.93 -17.99
CA GLU A 464 -9.08 4.02 -19.13
C GLU A 464 -10.43 3.31 -19.01
N MET A 465 -10.72 2.68 -17.86
CA MET A 465 -11.99 1.97 -17.66
C MET A 465 -13.22 2.90 -17.77
N GLN A 466 -13.18 4.10 -17.21
CA GLN A 466 -14.24 5.11 -17.38
C GLN A 466 -14.42 5.50 -18.85
N SER A 467 -13.33 5.72 -19.60
CA SER A 467 -13.39 6.06 -21.03
C SER A 467 -14.05 4.96 -21.89
N GLN A 468 -13.95 3.70 -21.45
CA GLN A 468 -14.59 2.54 -22.08
C GLN A 468 -16.04 2.30 -21.58
N GLY A 469 -16.57 3.15 -20.71
CA GLY A 469 -17.92 3.03 -20.13
C GLY A 469 -18.03 2.06 -18.94
N GLY A 470 -16.89 1.68 -18.35
CA GLY A 470 -16.79 0.85 -17.16
C GLY A 470 -17.46 1.48 -15.94
N GLN A 471 -17.86 0.64 -14.98
CA GLN A 471 -18.65 1.03 -13.82
C GLN A 471 -18.13 0.32 -12.57
N ARG A 472 -18.11 0.99 -11.41
CA ARG A 472 -17.72 0.33 -10.15
C ARG A 472 -18.74 -0.76 -9.83
N LEU A 473 -18.23 -1.96 -9.49
CA LEU A 473 -19.04 -3.17 -9.37
C LEU A 473 -20.19 -3.05 -8.35
N HIS A 474 -20.05 -2.25 -7.29
CA HIS A 474 -21.11 -2.05 -6.30
C HIS A 474 -22.39 -1.42 -6.88
N ASP A 475 -22.27 -0.47 -7.83
CA ASP A 475 -23.42 0.14 -8.53
C ASP A 475 -24.16 -0.89 -9.39
N VAL A 476 -23.40 -1.80 -10.02
CA VAL A 476 -23.94 -2.91 -10.84
C VAL A 476 -24.64 -3.94 -9.95
N VAL A 477 -24.03 -4.32 -8.82
CA VAL A 477 -24.60 -5.27 -7.86
C VAL A 477 -25.89 -4.73 -7.25
N ARG A 478 -25.94 -3.45 -6.81
CA ARG A 478 -27.19 -2.87 -6.27
C ARG A 478 -28.28 -2.77 -7.34
N SER A 479 -27.93 -2.50 -8.60
CA SER A 479 -28.87 -2.53 -9.73
C SER A 479 -29.46 -3.93 -9.95
N ALA A 480 -28.63 -4.98 -9.89
CA ALA A 480 -29.07 -6.37 -10.00
C ALA A 480 -29.92 -6.83 -8.80
N GLN A 481 -29.55 -6.44 -7.57
CA GLN A 481 -30.39 -6.64 -6.39
C GLN A 481 -31.78 -5.99 -6.58
N ARG A 482 -31.83 -4.72 -7.01
CA ARG A 482 -33.09 -4.01 -7.27
C ARG A 482 -33.96 -4.72 -8.30
N PHE A 483 -33.39 -5.30 -9.35
CA PHE A 483 -34.14 -6.14 -10.29
C PHE A 483 -34.70 -7.39 -9.60
N ASN A 484 -33.84 -8.18 -8.94
CA ASN A 484 -34.22 -9.44 -8.29
C ASN A 484 -35.29 -9.26 -7.20
N LEU A 485 -35.20 -8.19 -6.40
CA LEU A 485 -36.17 -7.85 -5.37
C LEU A 485 -37.48 -7.33 -5.97
N SER A 486 -37.43 -6.65 -7.12
CA SER A 486 -38.64 -6.22 -7.83
C SER A 486 -39.40 -7.39 -8.46
N GLU A 487 -38.70 -8.36 -9.05
CA GLU A 487 -39.30 -9.57 -9.63
C GLU A 487 -39.88 -10.50 -8.55
N LYS A 488 -39.10 -10.82 -7.49
CA LYS A 488 -39.50 -11.80 -6.47
C LYS A 488 -40.51 -11.26 -5.45
N PHE A 489 -40.41 -9.97 -5.12
CA PHE A 489 -41.13 -9.37 -3.98
C PHE A 489 -41.98 -8.15 -4.37
N GLY A 490 -42.02 -7.79 -5.65
CA GLY A 490 -42.78 -6.63 -6.14
C GLY A 490 -42.24 -5.27 -5.67
N MET A 491 -41.05 -5.25 -5.05
CA MET A 491 -40.44 -4.06 -4.46
C MET A 491 -40.04 -3.03 -5.53
N PHE A 492 -40.00 -1.76 -5.15
CA PHE A 492 -39.68 -0.65 -6.04
C PHE A 492 -38.86 0.43 -5.30
N PRO A 493 -38.12 1.30 -6.00
CA PRO A 493 -37.36 2.36 -5.34
C PRO A 493 -38.27 3.35 -4.60
N LEU A 494 -37.91 3.64 -3.34
CA LEU A 494 -38.49 4.75 -2.59
C LEU A 494 -37.89 6.06 -3.11
N TYR A 495 -38.73 7.06 -3.39
CA TYR A 495 -38.23 8.36 -3.83
C TYR A 495 -37.58 9.10 -2.65
N ILE A 496 -36.38 9.63 -2.85
CA ILE A 496 -35.65 10.39 -1.82
C ILE A 496 -35.09 11.63 -2.51
N GLN A 497 -35.61 12.80 -2.14
CA GLN A 497 -35.08 14.07 -2.63
C GLN A 497 -33.69 14.31 -2.03
N ARG A 498 -32.73 14.63 -2.90
CA ARG A 498 -31.35 15.01 -2.54
C ARG A 498 -30.92 16.19 -3.40
N ASP A 499 -30.04 17.02 -2.87
CA ASP A 499 -29.45 18.15 -3.60
C ASP A 499 -28.42 17.70 -4.66
N VAL A 500 -27.92 16.46 -4.56
CA VAL A 500 -26.91 15.90 -5.46
C VAL A 500 -27.36 14.55 -6.02
N LEU A 501 -27.35 14.42 -7.35
CA LEU A 501 -27.82 13.26 -8.11
C LEU A 501 -26.66 12.34 -8.53
N PHE A 502 -25.97 11.74 -7.56
CA PHE A 502 -24.99 10.69 -7.85
C PHE A 502 -25.69 9.35 -8.17
N LYS A 503 -25.17 8.62 -9.16
CA LYS A 503 -25.69 7.29 -9.55
C LYS A 503 -25.71 6.32 -8.37
N SER A 504 -24.70 6.36 -7.50
CA SER A 504 -24.62 5.53 -6.30
C SER A 504 -25.68 5.88 -5.23
N PHE A 505 -26.56 6.86 -5.44
CA PHE A 505 -27.78 7.06 -4.65
C PHE A 505 -29.03 6.46 -5.28
N GLU A 506 -29.03 6.15 -6.59
CA GLU A 506 -30.16 5.50 -7.25
C GLU A 506 -30.36 4.08 -6.69
N ASN A 507 -31.61 3.65 -6.55
CA ASN A 507 -31.97 2.30 -6.09
C ASN A 507 -31.45 1.92 -4.69
N GLN A 508 -30.88 2.85 -3.92
CA GLN A 508 -30.33 2.53 -2.60
C GLN A 508 -31.42 2.18 -1.58
N VAL A 509 -32.61 2.76 -1.70
CA VAL A 509 -33.77 2.42 -0.85
C VAL A 509 -34.88 1.81 -1.68
N LEU A 510 -35.29 0.59 -1.30
CA LEU A 510 -36.34 -0.19 -1.94
C LEU A 510 -37.45 -0.48 -0.94
N VAL A 511 -38.70 -0.52 -1.39
CA VAL A 511 -39.87 -0.67 -0.52
C VAL A 511 -40.92 -1.62 -1.11
N THR A 512 -41.60 -2.38 -0.25
CA THR A 512 -42.76 -3.21 -0.63
C THR A 512 -44.00 -2.37 -0.90
N ARG A 513 -44.82 -2.74 -1.88
CA ARG A 513 -46.01 -1.97 -2.34
C ARG A 513 -46.96 -1.51 -1.23
N ASN A 514 -47.19 -2.36 -0.22
CA ASN A 514 -48.15 -2.10 0.85
C ASN A 514 -47.48 -1.55 2.14
N ALA A 515 -46.27 -0.98 2.08
CA ALA A 515 -45.53 -0.57 3.29
C ALA A 515 -46.25 0.50 4.14
N SER A 516 -47.06 1.37 3.53
CA SER A 516 -47.91 2.36 4.21
C SER A 516 -49.26 1.82 4.73
N GLU A 517 -49.62 0.61 4.32
CA GLU A 517 -50.87 -0.10 4.69
C GLU A 517 -50.62 -1.25 5.66
N ALA A 518 -49.36 -1.72 5.77
CA ALA A 518 -48.99 -2.84 6.62
C ALA A 518 -49.00 -2.43 8.10
N ARG A 519 -49.62 -3.24 8.96
CA ARG A 519 -49.60 -3.00 10.42
C ARG A 519 -48.22 -3.18 11.05
N LYS A 520 -47.29 -3.85 10.36
CA LYS A 520 -45.97 -4.24 10.87
C LYS A 520 -44.92 -4.00 9.78
N LEU A 521 -43.79 -3.40 10.14
CA LEU A 521 -42.75 -2.97 9.21
C LEU A 521 -41.35 -3.41 9.65
N LEU A 522 -40.55 -3.91 8.70
CA LEU A 522 -39.13 -4.21 8.87
C LEU A 522 -38.29 -3.23 8.04
N VAL A 523 -37.42 -2.47 8.70
CA VAL A 523 -36.47 -1.55 8.06
C VAL A 523 -35.06 -2.15 8.15
N VAL A 524 -34.55 -2.66 7.03
CA VAL A 524 -33.20 -3.22 6.92
C VAL A 524 -32.22 -2.14 6.48
N ILE A 525 -31.08 -2.02 7.15
CA ILE A 525 -30.03 -1.02 6.91
C ILE A 525 -28.69 -1.74 6.81
N HIS A 526 -28.19 -1.97 5.59
CA HIS A 526 -27.12 -2.95 5.34
C HIS A 526 -25.97 -2.45 4.46
N ASP A 527 -24.74 -2.91 4.75
CA ASP A 527 -23.58 -2.82 3.84
C ASP A 527 -23.89 -3.57 2.51
N PRO A 528 -23.24 -3.24 1.38
CA PRO A 528 -23.40 -3.99 0.13
C PRO A 528 -23.02 -5.49 0.31
N PRO A 529 -23.58 -6.40 -0.50
CA PRO A 529 -23.27 -7.83 -0.41
C PRO A 529 -21.78 -8.15 -0.41
N GLU A 530 -21.38 -9.18 0.36
CA GLU A 530 -20.00 -9.67 0.37
C GLU A 530 -19.66 -10.29 -1.01
N LEU A 531 -18.59 -9.78 -1.64
CA LEU A 531 -18.03 -10.32 -2.88
C LEU A 531 -16.81 -11.19 -2.53
N HIS A 532 -16.82 -12.44 -3.00
CA HIS A 532 -15.73 -13.38 -2.86
C HIS A 532 -15.28 -13.81 -4.26
N ALA A 533 -14.06 -13.48 -4.67
CA ALA A 533 -13.54 -13.85 -5.97
C ALA A 533 -12.15 -14.47 -5.83
N GLN A 534 -11.87 -15.51 -6.62
CA GLN A 534 -10.55 -16.10 -6.74
C GLN A 534 -9.84 -15.46 -7.95
N PRO A 535 -8.73 -14.73 -7.78
CA PRO A 535 -7.92 -14.29 -8.90
C PRO A 535 -7.21 -15.47 -9.55
N ASP A 536 -7.00 -15.40 -10.87
CA ASP A 536 -6.15 -16.35 -11.58
C ASP A 536 -4.68 -16.28 -11.07
N PRO A 537 -4.02 -17.40 -10.75
CA PRO A 537 -2.68 -17.38 -10.17
C PRO A 537 -1.55 -16.95 -11.14
N LEU A 538 -1.84 -16.76 -12.43
CA LEU A 538 -0.88 -16.33 -13.46
C LEU A 538 -0.93 -14.81 -13.71
N ASP A 539 -2.13 -14.20 -13.68
CA ASP A 539 -2.33 -12.78 -14.03
C ASP A 539 -3.27 -12.00 -13.07
N ASN A 540 -3.67 -12.59 -11.94
CA ASN A 540 -4.72 -12.14 -11.00
C ASN A 540 -5.97 -11.53 -11.67
N SER A 541 -6.30 -11.94 -12.91
CA SER A 541 -7.55 -11.54 -13.53
C SER A 541 -8.72 -12.10 -12.72
N LEU A 542 -9.76 -11.27 -12.55
CA LEU A 542 -10.97 -11.66 -11.83
C LEU A 542 -12.00 -12.17 -12.85
N GLN A 543 -12.04 -13.49 -13.01
CA GLN A 543 -13.00 -14.12 -13.91
C GLN A 543 -14.41 -14.09 -13.29
N PRO A 544 -15.46 -13.62 -14.01
CA PRO A 544 -16.81 -13.52 -13.46
C PRO A 544 -17.46 -14.85 -13.06
N HIS A 545 -16.93 -15.99 -13.52
CA HIS A 545 -17.42 -17.32 -13.15
C HIS A 545 -16.77 -17.89 -11.88
N ASP A 546 -15.58 -17.39 -11.52
CA ASP A 546 -14.89 -17.68 -10.24
C ASP A 546 -15.17 -16.59 -9.18
N SER A 547 -16.14 -15.71 -9.47
CA SER A 547 -16.57 -14.59 -8.63
C SER A 547 -17.99 -14.83 -8.10
N TRP A 548 -18.14 -14.74 -6.78
CA TRP A 548 -19.36 -15.08 -6.05
C TRP A 548 -19.86 -13.89 -5.24
N ILE A 549 -21.15 -13.60 -5.33
CA ILE A 549 -21.83 -12.59 -4.49
C ILE A 549 -22.67 -13.33 -3.46
N THR A 550 -22.38 -13.15 -2.17
CA THR A 550 -23.15 -13.73 -1.08
C THR A 550 -24.01 -12.67 -0.41
N ASP A 551 -25.31 -12.69 -0.72
CA ASP A 551 -26.33 -11.82 -0.12
C ASP A 551 -27.21 -12.62 0.85
N SER A 552 -27.24 -12.20 2.11
CA SER A 552 -28.00 -12.84 3.20
C SER A 552 -29.22 -12.03 3.65
N ILE A 553 -29.54 -10.92 2.96
CA ILE A 553 -30.73 -10.10 3.24
C ILE A 553 -32.04 -10.73 2.69
N PRO A 554 -32.10 -11.30 1.46
CA PRO A 554 -33.35 -11.76 0.85
C PRO A 554 -34.15 -12.80 1.64
N GLN A 555 -33.50 -13.60 2.50
CA GLN A 555 -34.20 -14.57 3.38
C GLN A 555 -35.05 -13.88 4.47
N TYR A 556 -34.60 -12.73 4.99
CA TYR A 556 -35.35 -11.94 5.95
C TYR A 556 -36.50 -11.20 5.26
N ILE A 557 -36.26 -10.67 4.06
CA ILE A 557 -37.31 -10.06 3.22
C ILE A 557 -38.40 -11.10 2.89
N GLN A 558 -38.01 -12.30 2.46
CA GLN A 558 -38.93 -13.41 2.20
C GLN A 558 -39.75 -13.79 3.43
N TRP A 559 -39.11 -13.91 4.61
CA TRP A 559 -39.80 -14.22 5.86
C TRP A 559 -40.79 -13.12 6.29
N ALA A 560 -40.39 -11.86 6.18
CA ALA A 560 -41.23 -10.72 6.52
C ALA A 560 -42.48 -10.68 5.63
N ILE A 561 -42.30 -10.78 4.31
CA ILE A 561 -43.41 -10.80 3.33
C ILE A 561 -44.33 -12.01 3.54
N ASN A 562 -43.79 -13.19 3.85
CA ASN A 562 -44.59 -14.38 4.19
C ASN A 562 -45.45 -14.18 5.45
N ARG A 563 -45.10 -13.23 6.33
CA ARG A 563 -45.86 -12.81 7.52
C ARG A 563 -46.66 -11.51 7.30
N LYS A 564 -46.80 -11.03 6.06
CA LYS A 564 -47.44 -9.74 5.69
C LYS A 564 -46.79 -8.49 6.31
N ILE A 565 -45.54 -8.60 6.76
CA ILE A 565 -44.75 -7.49 7.28
C ILE A 565 -44.22 -6.70 6.06
N GLY A 566 -44.49 -5.40 6.01
CA GLY A 566 -43.92 -4.51 4.98
C GLY A 566 -42.42 -4.37 5.16
N VAL A 567 -41.67 -4.15 4.08
CA VAL A 567 -40.20 -4.05 4.13
C VAL A 567 -39.72 -2.76 3.46
N ILE A 568 -38.82 -2.06 4.15
CA ILE A 568 -37.94 -1.05 3.57
C ILE A 568 -36.50 -1.57 3.64
N ASP A 569 -35.83 -1.65 2.50
CA ASP A 569 -34.47 -2.15 2.34
C ASP A 569 -33.55 -0.99 1.95
N ILE A 570 -32.65 -0.61 2.86
CA ILE A 570 -31.74 0.53 2.76
C ILE A 570 -30.32 -0.01 2.65
N ASN A 571 -29.71 0.10 1.47
CA ASN A 571 -28.30 -0.18 1.28
C ASN A 571 -27.47 1.10 1.49
N ILE A 572 -26.36 0.97 2.21
CA ILE A 572 -25.42 2.06 2.52
C ILE A 572 -24.08 1.72 1.85
N PRO A 573 -23.73 2.34 0.70
CA PRO A 573 -22.46 2.07 0.05
C PRO A 573 -21.28 2.60 0.89
N GLN A 574 -20.15 1.90 0.86
CA GLN A 574 -18.93 2.28 1.60
C GLN A 574 -18.17 3.45 0.96
N TYR A 575 -18.48 3.75 -0.31
CA TYR A 575 -17.91 4.80 -1.14
C TYR A 575 -18.97 5.23 -2.15
N ILE A 576 -19.00 6.50 -2.54
CA ILE A 576 -19.89 7.04 -3.58
C ILE A 576 -19.06 7.17 -4.85
N THR A 577 -19.49 6.62 -5.98
CA THR A 577 -18.73 6.75 -7.24
C THR A 577 -18.80 8.19 -7.76
N HIS A 578 -17.66 8.90 -7.84
CA HIS A 578 -17.58 10.23 -8.45
C HIS A 578 -17.10 10.16 -9.91
N PRO A 579 -17.58 11.06 -10.81
CA PRO A 579 -17.01 11.20 -12.16
C PRO A 579 -15.51 11.57 -12.15
N GLU A 580 -15.07 12.31 -11.14
CA GLU A 580 -13.68 12.72 -10.90
C GLU A 580 -12.80 11.64 -10.23
N ASP A 581 -13.29 10.42 -10.06
CA ASP A 581 -12.53 9.27 -9.54
C ASP A 581 -11.29 8.98 -10.42
N THR A 582 -10.08 9.22 -9.90
CA THR A 582 -8.82 8.77 -10.51
C THR A 582 -8.17 7.60 -9.78
N GLU A 583 -8.44 7.42 -8.48
CA GLU A 583 -7.87 6.33 -7.68
C GLU A 583 -8.65 5.02 -7.83
N SER A 584 -7.94 3.97 -8.25
CA SER A 584 -8.46 2.61 -8.36
C SER A 584 -8.75 2.01 -6.98
N LEU A 585 -7.83 2.20 -6.04
CA LEU A 585 -8.03 1.94 -4.62
C LEU A 585 -8.67 3.16 -3.96
N ALA A 586 -9.97 3.35 -4.19
CA ALA A 586 -10.74 4.44 -3.61
C ALA A 586 -10.47 4.58 -2.10
N PRO A 587 -10.02 5.75 -1.61
CA PRO A 587 -9.73 5.94 -0.19
C PRO A 587 -11.01 5.82 0.63
N LYS A 588 -10.89 5.36 1.88
CA LYS A 588 -12.03 5.32 2.80
C LYS A 588 -12.54 6.74 3.04
N VAL A 589 -13.85 6.93 2.84
CA VAL A 589 -14.54 8.16 3.22
C VAL A 589 -14.31 8.42 4.71
N ASP A 590 -14.01 9.68 5.06
CA ASP A 590 -13.86 10.08 6.46
C ASP A 590 -15.10 9.74 7.29
N GLU A 591 -14.88 9.27 8.53
CA GLU A 591 -15.96 8.75 9.39
C GLU A 591 -17.00 9.84 9.73
N ARG A 592 -16.61 11.12 9.83
CA ARG A 592 -17.53 12.23 10.09
C ARG A 592 -18.39 12.53 8.86
N THR A 593 -17.79 12.52 7.67
CA THR A 593 -18.50 12.68 6.39
C THR A 593 -19.49 11.53 6.16
N GLN A 594 -19.06 10.29 6.36
CA GLN A 594 -19.93 9.11 6.26
C GLN A 594 -21.06 9.16 7.29
N GLN A 595 -20.78 9.55 8.54
CA GLN A 595 -21.80 9.69 9.57
C GLN A 595 -22.86 10.76 9.21
N ALA A 596 -22.45 11.89 8.61
CA ALA A 596 -23.37 12.94 8.19
C ALA A 596 -24.32 12.46 7.07
N GLN A 597 -23.79 11.83 6.02
CA GLN A 597 -24.58 11.33 4.89
C GLN A 597 -25.58 10.24 5.30
N ILE A 598 -25.20 9.36 6.23
CA ILE A 598 -26.10 8.34 6.78
C ILE A 598 -27.16 8.99 7.68
N GLN A 599 -26.80 9.99 8.50
CA GLN A 599 -27.74 10.69 9.37
C GLN A 599 -28.82 11.42 8.56
N GLU A 600 -28.42 12.14 7.52
CA GLU A 600 -29.33 12.83 6.58
C GLU A 600 -30.34 11.85 5.98
N LEU A 601 -29.87 10.73 5.41
CA LEU A 601 -30.70 9.69 4.82
C LEU A 601 -31.68 9.07 5.83
N MET A 602 -31.20 8.67 7.00
CA MET A 602 -32.03 8.00 8.00
C MET A 602 -33.08 8.95 8.62
N CYS A 603 -32.73 10.22 8.86
CA CYS A 603 -33.68 11.23 9.30
C CYS A 603 -34.71 11.55 8.20
N TYR A 604 -34.31 11.67 6.94
CA TYR A 604 -35.24 11.91 5.83
C TYR A 604 -36.29 10.80 5.70
N ILE A 605 -35.86 9.52 5.77
CA ILE A 605 -36.77 8.37 5.72
C ILE A 605 -37.71 8.33 6.94
N TRP A 606 -37.24 8.76 8.11
CA TRP A 606 -38.10 8.90 9.28
C TRP A 606 -39.16 9.98 9.07
N ASP A 607 -38.73 11.20 8.81
CA ASP A 607 -39.58 12.40 8.79
C ASP A 607 -40.63 12.39 7.66
N ASN A 608 -40.27 11.85 6.49
CA ASN A 608 -41.10 11.89 5.28
C ASN A 608 -41.89 10.60 5.02
N TYR A 609 -41.59 9.50 5.74
CA TYR A 609 -42.26 8.20 5.54
C TYR A 609 -42.63 7.51 6.84
N LEU A 610 -41.65 7.05 7.63
CA LEU A 610 -41.94 6.20 8.81
C LEU A 610 -42.85 6.88 9.83
N GLN A 611 -42.60 8.16 10.10
CA GLN A 611 -43.40 8.94 11.05
C GLN A 611 -44.85 9.13 10.56
N LEU A 612 -45.08 9.17 9.24
CA LEU A 612 -46.37 9.46 8.60
C LEU A 612 -47.19 8.21 8.26
N TYR A 613 -46.67 7.01 8.50
CA TYR A 613 -47.41 5.76 8.27
C TYR A 613 -48.30 5.43 9.49
N ASP A 614 -49.44 6.10 9.62
CA ASP A 614 -50.34 5.99 10.78
C ASP A 614 -50.78 4.55 11.09
N ASN A 615 -50.91 3.70 10.06
CA ASN A 615 -51.34 2.30 10.19
C ASN A 615 -50.26 1.34 10.75
N VAL A 616 -49.00 1.76 10.85
CA VAL A 616 -47.90 0.88 11.29
C VAL A 616 -47.80 0.86 12.82
N ASP A 617 -48.30 -0.21 13.44
CA ASP A 617 -48.20 -0.47 14.87
C ASP A 617 -46.76 -0.77 15.32
N ASP A 618 -46.10 -1.72 14.65
CA ASP A 618 -44.78 -2.25 15.02
C ASP A 618 -43.72 -1.94 13.95
N ILE A 619 -42.67 -1.17 14.30
CA ILE A 619 -41.47 -1.01 13.48
C ILE A 619 -40.31 -1.83 14.07
N PHE A 620 -39.67 -2.67 13.25
CA PHE A 620 -38.42 -3.33 13.59
C PHE A 620 -37.26 -2.77 12.76
N LEU A 621 -36.13 -2.45 13.40
CA LEU A 621 -34.90 -2.09 12.70
C LEU A 621 -33.94 -3.28 12.61
N MET A 622 -33.28 -3.47 11.47
CA MET A 622 -32.24 -4.47 11.27
C MET A 622 -30.97 -3.86 10.65
N GLY A 623 -29.95 -3.60 11.46
CA GLY A 623 -28.66 -3.08 11.00
C GLY A 623 -27.64 -4.18 10.69
N VAL A 624 -26.93 -4.09 9.57
CA VAL A 624 -25.98 -5.13 9.12
C VAL A 624 -24.66 -4.51 8.67
N GLY A 625 -23.53 -5.02 9.18
CA GLY A 625 -22.20 -4.54 8.84
C GLY A 625 -21.88 -3.21 9.50
N ASN A 626 -21.34 -2.26 8.75
CA ASN A 626 -21.03 -0.91 9.22
C ASN A 626 -22.24 0.02 9.11
N ALA A 627 -23.15 -0.23 8.16
CA ALA A 627 -24.40 0.49 7.92
C ALA A 627 -25.31 0.57 9.16
N TYR A 628 -25.16 -0.35 10.12
CA TYR A 628 -25.80 -0.29 11.44
C TYR A 628 -25.52 1.02 12.21
N LEU A 629 -24.51 1.80 11.82
CA LEU A 629 -24.34 3.19 12.24
C LEU A 629 -25.62 4.03 11.99
N GLY A 630 -26.38 3.77 10.93
CA GLY A 630 -27.67 4.41 10.65
C GLY A 630 -28.74 4.13 11.72
N VAL A 631 -28.76 2.92 12.30
CA VAL A 631 -29.61 2.60 13.45
C VAL A 631 -29.25 3.49 14.63
N LYS A 632 -27.96 3.60 15.00
CA LYS A 632 -27.50 4.52 16.06
C LYS A 632 -27.94 5.96 15.78
N LEU A 633 -27.78 6.43 14.55
CA LEU A 633 -28.06 7.83 14.18
C LEU A 633 -29.55 8.15 14.25
N LEU A 634 -30.41 7.24 13.79
CA LEU A 634 -31.86 7.38 13.92
C LEU A 634 -32.28 7.41 15.40
N LEU A 635 -31.81 6.44 16.20
CA LEU A 635 -32.14 6.33 17.63
C LEU A 635 -31.71 7.55 18.48
N ILE A 636 -30.72 8.34 18.04
CA ILE A 636 -30.20 9.50 18.79
C ILE A 636 -30.82 10.82 18.31
N ASN A 637 -31.19 10.94 17.02
CA ASN A 637 -31.64 12.20 16.41
C ASN A 637 -33.18 12.36 16.31
N ARG A 638 -33.97 11.32 16.60
CA ARG A 638 -35.44 11.34 16.55
C ARG A 638 -36.04 10.64 17.77
N ASP A 639 -37.24 11.06 18.19
CA ASP A 639 -38.02 10.24 19.12
C ASP A 639 -38.72 9.12 18.35
N VAL A 640 -38.37 7.90 18.72
CA VAL A 640 -38.70 6.66 18.01
C VAL A 640 -39.15 5.55 18.95
N LYS A 641 -39.03 5.76 20.27
CA LYS A 641 -39.18 4.72 21.30
C LYS A 641 -40.61 4.18 21.41
N SER A 642 -41.59 4.98 20.98
CA SER A 642 -43.01 4.67 20.96
C SER A 642 -43.46 3.82 19.76
N ARG A 643 -42.62 3.68 18.72
CA ARG A 643 -42.97 2.97 17.47
C ARG A 643 -42.00 1.85 17.09
N ILE A 644 -40.80 1.81 17.66
CA ILE A 644 -39.85 0.72 17.42
C ILE A 644 -40.04 -0.39 18.45
N SER A 645 -40.58 -1.53 18.02
CA SER A 645 -40.83 -2.71 18.86
C SER A 645 -39.58 -3.60 19.03
N GLY A 646 -38.54 -3.41 18.20
CA GLY A 646 -37.26 -4.07 18.39
C GLY A 646 -36.17 -3.66 17.40
N VAL A 647 -34.91 -3.84 17.82
CA VAL A 647 -33.72 -3.58 17.01
C VAL A 647 -32.81 -4.82 16.97
N VAL A 648 -32.50 -5.30 15.77
CA VAL A 648 -31.50 -6.35 15.51
C VAL A 648 -30.28 -5.73 14.87
N ASN A 649 -29.07 -6.09 15.34
CA ASN A 649 -27.82 -5.66 14.69
C ASN A 649 -26.86 -6.84 14.49
N PHE A 650 -26.19 -6.87 13.34
CA PHE A 650 -25.18 -7.85 12.96
C PHE A 650 -23.84 -7.15 12.70
N VAL A 651 -22.86 -7.34 13.58
CA VAL A 651 -21.66 -6.50 13.66
C VAL A 651 -20.37 -7.31 13.51
N ASN A 652 -19.60 -6.99 12.47
CA ASN A 652 -18.21 -7.42 12.26
C ASN A 652 -17.20 -6.28 12.48
N GLY A 653 -17.62 -5.02 12.28
CA GLY A 653 -16.82 -3.81 12.49
C GLY A 653 -16.98 -3.16 13.87
N ASN A 654 -16.67 -1.87 13.96
CA ASN A 654 -16.60 -1.12 15.22
C ASN A 654 -17.93 -1.10 15.99
N LEU A 655 -17.96 -1.66 17.21
CA LEU A 655 -19.10 -1.56 18.12
C LEU A 655 -19.39 -0.11 18.56
N ARG A 656 -20.48 0.45 18.03
CA ARG A 656 -21.00 1.80 18.28
C ARG A 656 -21.87 1.84 19.55
N PRO A 657 -21.61 2.75 20.51
CA PRO A 657 -22.52 3.00 21.63
C PRO A 657 -23.68 3.92 21.23
N VAL A 658 -24.89 3.58 21.67
CA VAL A 658 -26.12 4.39 21.60
C VAL A 658 -26.35 5.09 22.95
N LYS A 659 -26.18 6.42 22.95
CA LYS A 659 -26.45 7.32 24.07
C LYS A 659 -26.89 8.67 23.50
N SER A 660 -27.92 9.26 24.08
CA SER A 660 -28.24 10.68 23.92
C SER A 660 -27.79 11.46 25.18
N ASP A 661 -27.56 12.75 25.03
CA ASP A 661 -27.41 13.69 26.15
C ASP A 661 -28.74 14.39 26.50
N VAL A 662 -29.76 14.22 25.67
CA VAL A 662 -31.14 14.72 25.88
C VAL A 662 -32.05 13.61 26.42
N ASP A 663 -31.98 12.41 25.83
CA ASP A 663 -32.71 11.23 26.29
C ASP A 663 -31.80 10.35 27.17
N THR A 664 -31.97 10.46 28.49
CA THR A 664 -31.20 9.69 29.48
C THR A 664 -31.56 8.21 29.49
N ASP A 665 -32.77 7.85 29.08
CA ASP A 665 -33.27 6.47 29.17
C ASP A 665 -33.04 5.68 27.88
N LEU A 666 -32.70 6.33 26.77
CA LEU A 666 -32.37 5.71 25.48
C LEU A 666 -31.40 4.52 25.62
N SER A 667 -30.33 4.68 26.41
CA SER A 667 -29.35 3.61 26.62
C SER A 667 -29.93 2.42 27.38
N SER A 668 -30.93 2.61 28.25
CA SER A 668 -31.64 1.54 28.96
C SER A 668 -32.68 0.88 28.05
N TRP A 669 -33.55 1.66 27.43
CA TRP A 669 -34.51 1.18 26.43
C TRP A 669 -33.84 0.36 25.32
N TYR A 670 -32.67 0.80 24.83
CA TYR A 670 -31.90 0.09 23.81
C TYR A 670 -31.28 -1.22 24.33
N LYS A 671 -31.04 -1.38 25.64
CA LYS A 671 -30.57 -2.64 26.22
C LYS A 671 -31.63 -3.73 26.13
N ASP A 672 -32.88 -3.35 26.41
CA ASP A 672 -33.99 -4.28 26.61
C ASP A 672 -34.76 -4.55 25.30
N ASN A 673 -34.67 -3.62 24.34
CA ASN A 673 -35.30 -3.69 23.01
C ASN A 673 -34.32 -3.93 21.85
N SER A 674 -33.07 -4.36 22.12
CA SER A 674 -32.15 -4.77 21.05
C SER A 674 -31.39 -6.06 21.29
N ARG A 675 -31.13 -6.81 20.20
CA ARG A 675 -30.12 -7.86 20.12
C ARG A 675 -29.00 -7.43 19.17
N VAL A 676 -27.75 -7.59 19.60
CA VAL A 676 -26.56 -7.16 18.84
C VAL A 676 -25.62 -8.35 18.71
N TYR A 677 -25.74 -9.10 17.62
CA TYR A 677 -24.87 -10.24 17.31
C TYR A 677 -23.52 -9.73 16.81
N VAL A 678 -22.44 -10.24 17.40
CA VAL A 678 -21.07 -9.80 17.14
C VAL A 678 -20.20 -10.98 16.74
N SER A 679 -19.44 -10.81 15.65
CA SER A 679 -18.55 -11.81 15.05
C SER A 679 -17.63 -12.48 16.08
N ALA A 680 -17.39 -13.79 15.95
CA ALA A 680 -16.66 -14.60 16.93
C ALA A 680 -15.21 -14.11 17.19
N ASP A 681 -14.60 -13.50 16.18
CA ASP A 681 -13.24 -12.97 16.08
C ASP A 681 -13.12 -11.46 16.38
N HIS A 682 -14.24 -10.77 16.67
CA HIS A 682 -14.24 -9.33 16.88
C HIS A 682 -13.37 -8.90 18.09
N ALA A 683 -12.64 -7.80 17.96
CA ALA A 683 -11.61 -7.35 18.90
C ALA A 683 -12.09 -7.11 20.34
N CYS A 684 -13.39 -6.90 20.58
CA CYS A 684 -13.90 -6.77 21.96
C CYS A 684 -13.78 -8.07 22.78
N TRP A 685 -13.59 -9.22 22.13
CA TRP A 685 -13.39 -10.53 22.77
C TRP A 685 -11.92 -10.83 23.11
N ALA A 686 -10.98 -10.01 22.64
CA ALA A 686 -9.54 -10.22 22.89
C ALA A 686 -9.12 -9.89 24.34
N ASP A 687 -9.95 -9.16 25.08
CA ASP A 687 -9.69 -8.71 26.45
C ASP A 687 -10.97 -8.83 27.29
N ALA A 688 -10.84 -9.33 28.52
CA ALA A 688 -11.91 -9.40 29.50
C ALA A 688 -12.46 -8.01 29.87
N ASP A 689 -11.62 -6.98 29.82
CA ASP A 689 -11.99 -5.61 30.08
C ASP A 689 -12.83 -5.01 28.94
N LEU A 690 -12.46 -5.28 27.69
CA LEU A 690 -13.28 -4.94 26.52
C LEU A 690 -14.60 -5.70 26.52
N SER A 691 -14.56 -7.00 26.85
CA SER A 691 -15.76 -7.85 27.00
C SER A 691 -16.72 -7.30 28.06
N ARG A 692 -16.21 -6.86 29.22
CA ARG A 692 -17.02 -6.17 30.24
C ARG A 692 -17.50 -4.78 29.81
N LYS A 693 -16.72 -4.04 29.03
CA LYS A 693 -17.11 -2.71 28.51
C LYS A 693 -18.29 -2.80 27.52
N VAL A 694 -18.35 -3.82 26.66
CA VAL A 694 -19.44 -3.99 25.67
C VAL A 694 -20.75 -4.49 26.26
N MET A 695 -20.77 -5.08 27.47
CA MET A 695 -22.02 -5.50 28.13
C MET A 695 -22.84 -4.33 28.72
N LYS A 696 -22.29 -3.11 28.74
CA LYS A 696 -22.97 -1.91 29.27
C LYS A 696 -24.20 -1.53 28.43
N ARG A 697 -25.29 -1.13 29.09
CA ARG A 697 -26.62 -0.81 28.51
C ARG A 697 -26.58 -0.16 27.11
N ARG A 698 -25.78 0.91 26.96
CA ARG A 698 -25.54 1.66 25.71
C ARG A 698 -25.10 0.86 24.48
N PHE A 699 -24.70 -0.40 24.61
CA PHE A 699 -24.31 -1.26 23.47
C PHE A 699 -25.40 -2.27 23.09
N GLY A 700 -26.55 -2.28 23.75
CA GLY A 700 -27.64 -3.22 23.51
C GLY A 700 -27.44 -4.56 24.23
N SER A 701 -28.26 -5.56 23.93
CA SER A 701 -27.97 -6.94 24.34
C SER A 701 -27.03 -7.61 23.35
N VAL A 702 -25.72 -7.38 23.61
CA VAL A 702 -24.62 -7.96 22.85
C VAL A 702 -24.56 -9.48 23.05
N ILE A 703 -24.62 -10.21 21.94
CA ILE A 703 -24.55 -11.67 21.84
C ILE A 703 -23.29 -12.01 21.03
N ARG A 704 -22.49 -12.97 21.50
CA ARG A 704 -21.34 -13.47 20.74
C ARG A 704 -21.79 -14.56 19.78
N SER A 705 -21.54 -14.36 18.49
CA SER A 705 -21.72 -15.37 17.44
C SER A 705 -20.67 -16.47 17.55
N ASN A 706 -20.98 -17.70 17.14
CA ASN A 706 -19.97 -18.77 17.05
C ASN A 706 -19.21 -18.72 15.72
N VAL A 707 -19.85 -18.24 14.64
CA VAL A 707 -19.19 -18.01 13.34
C VAL A 707 -18.71 -16.57 13.15
N SER A 708 -17.81 -16.40 12.19
CA SER A 708 -17.29 -15.10 11.72
C SER A 708 -17.71 -14.77 10.28
N GLY A 709 -17.82 -13.48 9.96
CA GLY A 709 -18.33 -12.97 8.67
C GLY A 709 -19.83 -12.75 8.69
N LEU A 710 -20.34 -11.73 7.97
CA LEU A 710 -21.71 -11.24 8.17
C LEU A 710 -22.74 -12.26 7.68
N GLY A 711 -22.60 -12.76 6.44
CA GLY A 711 -23.57 -13.69 5.87
C GLY A 711 -23.70 -14.98 6.69
N ARG A 712 -22.58 -15.53 7.16
CA ARG A 712 -22.60 -16.72 8.03
C ARG A 712 -23.27 -16.45 9.38
N MET A 713 -22.99 -15.30 10.00
CA MET A 713 -23.59 -14.92 11.28
C MET A 713 -25.10 -14.66 11.15
N MET A 714 -25.55 -14.04 10.06
CA MET A 714 -26.97 -13.89 9.77
C MET A 714 -27.66 -15.25 9.58
N ASN A 715 -27.03 -16.18 8.86
CA ASN A 715 -27.55 -17.53 8.68
C ASN A 715 -27.59 -18.34 9.99
N GLU A 716 -26.58 -18.19 10.88
CA GLU A 716 -26.55 -18.87 12.19
C GLU A 716 -27.72 -18.42 13.07
N HIS A 717 -27.93 -17.10 13.22
CA HIS A 717 -28.92 -16.53 14.13
C HIS A 717 -30.27 -16.23 13.45
N PHE A 718 -30.50 -16.73 12.23
CA PHE A 718 -31.73 -16.47 11.45
C PHE A 718 -32.98 -16.81 12.25
N LYS A 719 -33.05 -18.04 12.79
CA LYS A 719 -34.21 -18.49 13.57
C LYS A 719 -34.37 -17.74 14.89
N ASP A 720 -33.28 -17.53 15.63
CA ASP A 720 -33.30 -16.83 16.92
C ASP A 720 -33.75 -15.35 16.77
N VAL A 721 -33.46 -14.73 15.63
CA VAL A 721 -34.04 -13.43 15.23
C VAL A 721 -35.53 -13.54 14.91
N GLN A 722 -35.96 -14.54 14.12
CA GLN A 722 -37.36 -14.73 13.78
C GLN A 722 -38.24 -14.92 15.02
N ASP A 723 -37.83 -15.81 15.92
CA ASP A 723 -38.55 -16.12 17.16
C ASP A 723 -38.60 -14.87 18.06
N TRP A 724 -37.46 -14.20 18.29
CA TRP A 724 -37.40 -12.98 19.13
C TRP A 724 -38.19 -11.78 18.59
N MET A 725 -38.30 -11.63 17.27
CA MET A 725 -39.14 -10.60 16.65
C MET A 725 -40.63 -10.94 16.82
N VAL A 726 -41.00 -12.21 16.69
CA VAL A 726 -42.40 -12.66 16.85
C VAL A 726 -42.87 -12.50 18.29
N ASP A 727 -42.02 -12.81 19.28
CA ASP A 727 -42.26 -12.58 20.71
C ASP A 727 -42.48 -11.08 21.08
N ARG A 728 -42.23 -10.15 20.13
CA ARG A 728 -42.36 -8.70 20.29
C ARG A 728 -43.43 -8.05 19.40
N MET A 729 -44.08 -8.82 18.54
CA MET A 729 -45.21 -8.32 17.73
C MET A 729 -46.49 -8.39 18.56
N VAL A 730 -47.28 -7.31 18.56
CA VAL A 730 -48.57 -7.35 19.27
C VAL A 730 -49.51 -8.38 18.60
N PRO A 731 -50.22 -9.24 19.36
CA PRO A 731 -51.25 -10.13 18.82
C PRO A 731 -52.37 -9.37 18.11
N GLU A 732 -52.90 -9.90 17.01
CA GLU A 732 -54.02 -9.26 16.30
C GLU A 732 -55.33 -9.29 17.12
N GLU A 733 -55.46 -10.22 18.07
CA GLU A 733 -56.66 -10.42 18.89
C GLU A 733 -56.81 -9.40 20.03
N GLU A 734 -55.71 -8.88 20.60
CA GLU A 734 -55.77 -7.93 21.72
C GLU A 734 -56.30 -6.54 21.30
N LYS A 735 -56.07 -6.13 20.04
CA LYS A 735 -56.45 -4.80 19.53
C LYS A 735 -57.89 -4.69 19.00
N LEU A 736 -58.55 -5.81 18.75
CA LEU A 736 -59.99 -5.83 18.42
C LEU A 736 -60.89 -5.61 19.65
N GLY A 737 -60.32 -5.66 20.86
CA GLY A 737 -61.05 -5.33 22.09
C GLY A 737 -61.34 -3.84 22.26
N ASP A 738 -60.35 -2.97 22.02
CA ASP A 738 -60.47 -1.53 22.28
C ASP A 738 -61.47 -0.83 21.33
N GLU A 739 -61.54 -1.24 20.05
CA GLU A 739 -62.49 -0.69 19.07
C GLU A 739 -63.98 -0.97 19.41
N MET A 740 -64.29 -1.86 20.36
CA MET A 740 -65.67 -2.16 20.80
C MET A 740 -66.06 -1.50 22.13
N VAL A 741 -65.21 -0.68 22.75
CA VAL A 741 -65.43 -0.15 24.11
C VAL A 741 -65.92 1.30 24.14
N GLU A 742 -65.73 2.10 23.09
CA GLU A 742 -66.09 3.54 23.12
C GLU A 742 -67.59 3.87 22.85
N ASP A 743 -68.40 2.95 22.32
CA ASP A 743 -69.78 3.24 21.87
C ASP A 743 -70.88 2.59 22.75
N ALA A 744 -70.78 2.74 24.09
CA ALA A 744 -71.70 2.08 25.03
C ALA A 744 -71.99 2.81 26.36
N THR A 745 -72.08 4.16 26.40
CA THR A 745 -72.45 4.89 27.63
C THR A 745 -73.57 5.93 27.46
N ASN A 746 -74.83 5.50 27.40
CA ASN A 746 -75.98 6.34 27.78
C ASN A 746 -77.22 5.50 28.16
N PRO A 747 -77.54 5.30 29.45
CA PRO A 747 -78.72 4.53 29.87
C PRO A 747 -79.99 5.39 29.82
N GLY A 748 -80.99 4.95 29.06
CA GLY A 748 -82.39 5.35 29.19
C GLY A 748 -83.21 4.23 29.84
N ASP A 749 -84.31 4.58 30.49
CA ASP A 749 -85.06 3.71 31.41
C ASP A 749 -85.82 2.52 30.78
N ASP A 750 -86.34 1.69 31.69
CA ASP A 750 -87.46 0.73 31.55
C ASP A 750 -87.21 -0.70 31.00
N ASP A 751 -87.23 -1.62 31.98
CA ASP A 751 -88.11 -2.80 32.06
C ASP A 751 -87.74 -4.18 31.43
N ASN A 752 -87.40 -5.10 32.35
CA ASN A 752 -88.04 -6.42 32.57
C ASN A 752 -87.57 -7.74 31.89
N PHE A 753 -87.65 -8.82 32.71
CA PHE A 753 -87.69 -10.28 32.42
C PHE A 753 -86.51 -11.07 31.77
N THR A 754 -85.61 -11.54 32.64
CA THR A 754 -85.18 -12.96 32.87
C THR A 754 -84.69 -13.93 31.76
N ASN A 755 -83.67 -14.72 32.17
CA ASN A 755 -83.38 -16.14 31.86
C ASN A 755 -82.66 -16.55 30.55
N ASN A 756 -81.34 -16.79 30.70
CA ASN A 756 -80.68 -18.11 30.54
C ASN A 756 -81.09 -19.06 29.40
N GLY A 757 -80.15 -19.39 28.50
CA GLY A 757 -80.23 -20.64 27.74
C GLY A 757 -79.28 -20.83 26.55
N LEU A 758 -78.15 -21.48 26.82
CA LEU A 758 -77.45 -22.52 26.03
C LEU A 758 -78.33 -23.21 24.93
N GLU A 759 -77.82 -23.74 23.80
CA GLU A 759 -76.44 -24.16 23.48
C GLU A 759 -76.20 -24.44 21.97
N LEU A 760 -74.91 -24.53 21.60
CA LEU A 760 -74.30 -25.31 20.50
C LEU A 760 -74.70 -25.06 19.02
N ALA A 761 -73.93 -25.69 18.13
CA ALA A 761 -73.95 -25.50 16.67
C ALA A 761 -73.94 -26.84 15.90
N PHE A 762 -73.68 -26.76 14.59
CA PHE A 762 -72.89 -27.71 13.75
C PHE A 762 -73.59 -28.75 12.82
N ILE A 763 -73.08 -28.76 11.57
CA ILE A 763 -73.04 -29.80 10.51
C ILE A 763 -74.30 -30.07 9.64
N PHE A 764 -74.11 -29.93 8.31
CA PHE A 764 -74.42 -30.84 7.18
C PHE A 764 -74.85 -30.01 5.94
N SER A 765 -74.55 -30.28 4.66
CA SER A 765 -73.56 -31.03 3.86
C SER A 765 -74.06 -30.99 2.38
N LEU A 766 -73.43 -31.74 1.46
CA LEU A 766 -73.90 -32.13 0.10
C LEU A 766 -73.78 -31.13 -1.10
N SER A 767 -72.66 -31.27 -1.83
CA SER A 767 -72.55 -31.82 -3.20
C SER A 767 -73.32 -31.29 -4.44
N ILE A 768 -72.53 -30.96 -5.50
CA ILE A 768 -72.74 -31.34 -6.94
C ILE A 768 -73.83 -30.54 -7.72
N PHE A 769 -73.77 -30.18 -9.03
CA PHE A 769 -72.96 -30.52 -10.23
C PHE A 769 -72.72 -29.21 -11.12
N ILE A 770 -72.38 -29.12 -12.42
CA ILE A 770 -72.19 -30.03 -13.59
C ILE A 770 -71.09 -29.53 -14.59
N VAL A 771 -71.00 -30.21 -15.75
CA VAL A 771 -70.07 -30.16 -16.91
C VAL A 771 -70.14 -28.95 -17.87
N ALA A 772 -68.98 -28.53 -18.41
CA ALA A 772 -68.80 -28.13 -19.83
C ALA A 772 -67.33 -28.33 -20.29
N ARG A 773 -67.10 -28.65 -21.58
CA ARG A 773 -65.76 -28.83 -22.22
C ARG A 773 -65.80 -28.23 -23.64
N SER A 774 -64.74 -27.56 -24.08
CA SER A 774 -64.49 -27.28 -25.51
C SER A 774 -63.02 -26.97 -25.79
N ASP A 775 -62.42 -27.71 -26.73
CA ASP A 775 -61.09 -27.40 -27.29
C ASP A 775 -61.19 -26.24 -28.30
N LEU A 776 -60.19 -25.34 -28.30
CA LEU A 776 -59.98 -24.42 -29.42
C LEU A 776 -58.51 -23.98 -29.55
N ARG A 777 -57.78 -24.62 -30.47
CA ARG A 777 -56.45 -24.17 -30.89
C ARG A 777 -56.57 -22.92 -31.75
N VAL A 778 -56.02 -21.79 -31.30
CA VAL A 778 -55.83 -20.59 -32.14
C VAL A 778 -54.35 -20.23 -32.19
N LYS A 779 -53.78 -20.17 -33.39
CA LYS A 779 -52.43 -19.63 -33.62
C LYS A 779 -52.49 -18.10 -33.53
N VAL A 780 -51.70 -17.50 -32.64
CA VAL A 780 -51.44 -16.06 -32.65
C VAL A 780 -50.03 -15.82 -33.19
N LYS A 781 -49.89 -14.95 -34.20
CA LYS A 781 -48.59 -14.51 -34.72
C LYS A 781 -48.02 -13.40 -33.83
N PRO A 782 -46.69 -13.29 -33.66
CA PRO A 782 -46.11 -12.06 -33.12
C PRO A 782 -46.33 -10.89 -34.11
N PRO A 783 -46.59 -9.66 -33.62
CA PRO A 783 -46.56 -8.45 -34.43
C PRO A 783 -45.12 -8.10 -34.87
N PRO A 784 -44.93 -7.25 -35.91
CA PRO A 784 -43.65 -7.13 -36.60
C PRO A 784 -42.62 -6.24 -35.87
N LEU A 785 -41.34 -6.60 -36.03
CA LEU A 785 -40.19 -5.74 -35.74
C LEU A 785 -40.19 -4.52 -36.67
N MET A 786 -40.28 -3.31 -36.12
CA MET A 786 -39.89 -2.11 -36.85
C MET A 786 -38.36 -2.02 -36.91
N ARG A 787 -37.82 -1.99 -38.14
CA ARG A 787 -36.48 -1.46 -38.40
C ARG A 787 -36.61 -0.01 -38.85
N PRO A 788 -35.79 0.92 -38.35
CA PRO A 788 -35.49 2.16 -39.05
C PRO A 788 -34.47 1.85 -40.16
N ASP A 789 -34.89 1.95 -41.42
CA ASP A 789 -33.93 2.16 -42.52
C ASP A 789 -33.46 3.62 -42.48
N TYR A 790 -32.18 3.87 -42.79
CA TYR A 790 -31.73 4.67 -43.94
C TYR A 790 -30.18 4.62 -44.02
N PRO A 791 -29.56 4.68 -45.22
CA PRO A 791 -28.16 4.27 -45.39
C PRO A 791 -27.17 5.43 -45.55
N PHE A 792 -25.97 5.28 -44.99
CA PHE A 792 -24.82 6.11 -45.37
C PHE A 792 -24.22 5.65 -46.70
N LYS A 793 -24.18 6.56 -47.68
CA LYS A 793 -23.43 6.37 -48.93
C LYS A 793 -21.98 6.82 -48.75
N HIS A 794 -21.02 6.00 -49.14
CA HIS A 794 -19.67 6.46 -49.43
C HIS A 794 -19.67 7.38 -50.68
N HIS A 795 -18.85 8.42 -50.64
CA HIS A 795 -18.18 8.96 -51.83
C HIS A 795 -16.78 9.47 -51.47
N HIS A 796 -15.95 9.72 -52.49
CA HIS A 796 -14.49 9.74 -52.39
C HIS A 796 -13.87 11.15 -52.42
N HIS A 797 -12.65 11.20 -51.86
CA HIS A 797 -11.43 11.82 -52.43
C HIS A 797 -11.03 13.29 -52.18
N ARG A 798 -9.72 13.41 -51.84
CA ARG A 798 -8.72 14.46 -52.18
C ARG A 798 -8.75 15.79 -51.39
N GLY A 799 -7.61 16.11 -50.77
CA GLY A 799 -7.18 17.48 -50.42
C GLY A 799 -6.33 18.11 -51.55
N PRO A 800 -5.26 18.90 -51.30
CA PRO A 800 -4.63 19.29 -50.02
C PRO A 800 -4.36 20.83 -49.92
N ALA A 801 -3.27 21.22 -49.22
CA ALA A 801 -2.71 22.58 -49.04
C ALA A 801 -3.49 23.53 -48.07
N ALA A 802 -2.93 24.60 -47.46
CA ALA A 802 -1.60 25.00 -46.94
C ALA A 802 -1.35 26.52 -47.12
N ARG A 803 -0.67 27.12 -46.11
CA ARG A 803 -0.02 28.47 -46.04
C ARG A 803 -0.84 29.71 -45.61
N HIS A 804 -0.12 30.55 -44.83
CA HIS A 804 -0.23 32.01 -44.64
C HIS A 804 -1.47 32.56 -43.88
N THR A 805 -1.42 33.69 -43.16
CA THR A 805 -0.34 34.70 -42.97
C THR A 805 -0.37 35.33 -41.56
N ALA A 806 0.73 35.96 -41.14
CA ALA A 806 0.84 36.71 -39.88
C ALA A 806 0.31 38.16 -39.97
N ARG A 807 0.10 38.82 -38.82
CA ARG A 807 0.22 40.29 -38.66
C ARG A 807 0.46 40.74 -37.22
N ASN A 808 1.18 41.86 -37.10
CA ASN A 808 1.52 42.59 -35.86
C ASN A 808 0.33 43.51 -35.43
N HIS A 809 0.34 44.37 -34.39
CA HIS A 809 1.40 45.13 -33.69
C HIS A 809 0.97 45.59 -32.27
N ASN A 810 1.98 45.96 -31.46
CA ASN A 810 2.09 47.04 -30.44
C ASN A 810 0.80 47.52 -29.70
N HIS A 811 0.78 47.68 -28.37
CA HIS A 811 1.51 48.76 -27.67
C HIS A 811 1.58 48.58 -26.14
N THR A 812 2.54 49.28 -25.51
CA THR A 812 2.77 49.45 -24.07
C THR A 812 2.66 50.96 -23.68
N PRO A 813 2.92 51.38 -22.43
CA PRO A 813 2.29 51.04 -21.13
C PRO A 813 1.82 52.30 -20.36
N LEU A 814 1.24 52.15 -19.14
CA LEU A 814 1.06 53.12 -18.02
C LEU A 814 0.31 52.34 -16.90
N SER A 815 0.34 52.60 -15.58
CA SER A 815 1.15 53.42 -14.66
C SER A 815 0.90 52.90 -13.22
N GLY A 816 1.87 52.95 -12.29
CA GLY A 816 1.74 52.34 -10.95
C GLY A 816 1.51 53.29 -9.77
N GLY A 817 1.40 52.73 -8.55
CA GLY A 817 1.51 53.45 -7.27
C GLY A 817 0.42 53.13 -6.23
N GLY A 818 0.78 52.47 -5.12
CA GLY A 818 -0.10 52.23 -3.96
C GLY A 818 0.51 51.20 -2.97
N PRO A 819 0.55 51.46 -1.65
CA PRO A 819 1.21 50.59 -0.67
C PRO A 819 0.28 49.54 -0.01
N PRO A 820 0.84 48.48 0.62
CA PRO A 820 0.08 47.50 1.40
C PRO A 820 -0.25 48.00 2.81
N LEU A 821 -1.24 47.37 3.45
CA LEU A 821 -1.61 47.57 4.85
C LEU A 821 -1.81 46.25 5.60
N ASP A 822 -1.56 46.33 6.90
CA ASP A 822 -2.02 45.48 8.01
C ASP A 822 -1.71 43.97 8.00
N ALA A 823 -0.73 43.60 8.83
CA ALA A 823 -0.61 42.27 9.39
C ALA A 823 -1.54 42.11 10.61
N VAL A 824 -2.18 40.95 10.76
CA VAL A 824 -2.84 40.52 11.99
C VAL A 824 -2.30 39.14 12.37
N ALA A 825 -1.85 38.99 13.61
CA ALA A 825 -1.35 37.74 14.14
C ALA A 825 -2.46 36.94 14.86
N MET A 826 -2.40 35.61 14.80
CA MET A 826 -3.12 34.77 15.78
C MET A 826 -2.30 33.54 16.19
N GLU A 827 -1.46 33.80 17.19
CA GLU A 827 -1.16 33.04 18.40
C GLU A 827 -1.39 31.50 18.46
N ARG A 828 -0.43 30.85 19.11
CA ARG A 828 -0.38 29.41 19.42
C ARG A 828 -1.49 28.98 20.39
N SER A 829 -1.93 27.73 20.27
CA SER A 829 -2.48 26.98 21.42
C SER A 829 -1.71 25.68 21.61
N ARG A 830 -1.36 25.36 22.86
CA ARG A 830 -0.75 24.08 23.27
C ARG A 830 -1.79 23.25 24.00
N ARG A 831 -1.97 21.98 23.60
CA ARG A 831 -2.45 20.89 24.44
C ARG A 831 -2.05 19.54 23.87
#